data_AF-A0A1V0RNJ4-F1
#
_entry.id   AF-A0A1V0RNJ4-F1
#
_cell.length_a   1.000
_cell.length_b   1.000
_cell.length_c   1.000
_cell.angle_alpha   90.00
_cell.angle_beta   90.00
_cell.angle_gamma   90.00
#
_symmetry.space_group_name_H-M   'P 1'
#
loop_
_entity.id
_entity.type
_entity.pdbx_description
1 polymer ?
#
loop_
_entity_poly.entity_id
_entity_poly.type
_entity_poly.pdbx_seq_one_letter_code
_entity_poly.pdbx_strand_id
1 'polypeptide(L)'
;MARTREVGTLWIGGALSWLEQICLKSFVDKGQKITLFAYEPIPNMPAGVIFRDGREIIDTDDFIKYEQKNSYALFADWFRLHMIHKCPGMIWVDTDVYCHRPMDYDSDYVLGYELPGEHRVNNAVLGLPADSEILAQMLEFTSDRYAIAPFLPRKRQEMMRKQAQKGKPVHVSQQPWGVWGPMMVTHYVHALGLEAHVQSLNAFYPITFPERFKFLRRAELAEGLITPETTALHLWASNKRQLGNIHNGLPPKGSYLEKLVQETGITPALAPIKGRGNSTFEGALIDELDLESVSVAADLTGQARGFMLALHHKFDCDIQLINCNRRGKFKDGEEDWVAGYTAFLVENDVSPDRIRVIRAENELRSVDVLCNLSGFGDRHNVPFLGKFLERCLHADSRVFMDVRKGSGAFPFLKAFGTYTPLSTREEDGHPITRIRLQPKAPEVAPSDDNWDQIAQQLAGKDGWYRAGPEGHSFLFMPRDPDTLVVTFDNLDIAMTKREDRRPWGYSFIQDQGWSMLGVLAGGWTWYREPWVCAQFDALQQEGFFKQFRRVVFYGASMGGYAACAFAPAAPGCDVVAISPQSTVDRSIVPWETRYKTVWDRDFSGKYGDAAEVSHAAHRVSILYDPYEPLDAQHAARFQHPNVQHLRAPLLGHRLGSALNQMGILSPIILGALNGTLTAEDYYRLLRARRDLPRYQRELFTRAVAKGHTKLAERLGARILAQNPNRAVRIGLEALKAG
;
A
#
# COMPACT_ATOMS: atom_id res chain seq x y z
N MET A 1 27.52 -6.07 -40.82
CA MET A 1 26.28 -5.56 -40.20
C MET A 1 26.45 -5.75 -38.71
N ALA A 2 26.37 -4.68 -37.91
CA ALA A 2 26.54 -4.80 -36.47
C ALA A 2 25.49 -5.76 -35.89
N ARG A 3 25.93 -6.73 -35.08
CA ARG A 3 25.04 -7.74 -34.48
C ARG A 3 24.44 -7.20 -33.19
N THR A 4 23.19 -6.75 -33.21
CA THR A 4 22.47 -6.41 -31.97
C THR A 4 22.16 -7.67 -31.18
N ARG A 5 22.76 -7.80 -29.98
CA ARG A 5 22.57 -8.95 -29.10
C ARG A 5 21.49 -8.72 -28.07
N GLU A 6 20.85 -9.83 -27.70
CA GLU A 6 20.01 -9.88 -26.51
C GLU A 6 20.89 -9.73 -25.26
N VAL A 7 20.41 -8.93 -24.31
CA VAL A 7 21.00 -8.84 -22.98
C VAL A 7 20.18 -9.63 -21.97
N GLY A 8 20.86 -10.27 -21.03
CA GLY A 8 20.25 -11.03 -19.94
C GLY A 8 20.62 -10.44 -18.59
N THR A 9 19.69 -10.49 -17.64
CA THR A 9 19.92 -10.05 -16.27
C THR A 9 19.10 -10.88 -15.29
N LEU A 10 19.30 -10.69 -13.98
CA LEU A 10 18.70 -11.50 -12.93
C LEU A 10 18.03 -10.65 -11.85
N TRP A 11 16.85 -11.08 -11.43
CA TRP A 11 16.19 -10.59 -10.22
C TRP A 11 15.59 -11.74 -9.42
N ILE A 12 16.03 -11.93 -8.18
CA ILE A 12 15.65 -13.12 -7.38
C ILE A 12 14.15 -13.15 -7.10
N GLY A 13 13.56 -12.03 -6.66
CA GLY A 13 12.15 -11.97 -6.30
C GLY A 13 11.71 -10.62 -5.77
N GLY A 14 10.39 -10.46 -5.64
CA GLY A 14 9.75 -9.21 -5.22
C GLY A 14 9.77 -8.08 -6.27
N ALA A 15 9.11 -6.98 -5.96
CA ALA A 15 8.97 -5.84 -6.86
C ALA A 15 10.29 -5.07 -7.08
N LEU A 16 10.51 -4.60 -8.30
CA LEU A 16 11.64 -3.74 -8.68
C LEU A 16 11.49 -2.35 -8.06
N SER A 17 12.61 -1.70 -7.73
CA SER A 17 12.57 -0.26 -7.46
C SER A 17 12.67 0.52 -8.78
N TRP A 18 12.36 1.81 -8.74
CA TRP A 18 12.46 2.67 -9.92
C TRP A 18 13.85 2.66 -10.56
N LEU A 19 14.93 2.44 -9.78
CA LEU A 19 16.29 2.40 -10.31
C LEU A 19 16.46 1.21 -11.27
N GLU A 20 15.99 0.02 -10.89
CA GLU A 20 16.02 -1.12 -11.81
C GLU A 20 15.05 -0.94 -12.98
N GLN A 21 13.88 -0.34 -12.74
CA GLN A 21 12.93 -0.09 -13.81
C GLN A 21 13.48 0.83 -14.90
N ILE A 22 14.16 1.93 -14.55
CA ILE A 22 14.77 2.81 -15.57
C ILE A 22 15.87 2.09 -16.35
N CYS A 23 16.62 1.19 -15.69
CA CYS A 23 17.67 0.41 -16.33
C CYS A 23 17.08 -0.58 -17.33
N LEU A 24 16.13 -1.42 -16.91
CA LEU A 24 15.49 -2.39 -17.79
C LEU A 24 14.73 -1.72 -18.94
N LYS A 25 13.96 -0.67 -18.64
CA LYS A 25 13.17 0.05 -19.64
C LYS A 25 14.07 0.75 -20.66
N SER A 26 15.26 1.23 -20.26
CA SER A 26 16.18 1.87 -21.21
C SER A 26 16.59 0.94 -22.36
N PHE A 27 16.82 -0.37 -22.12
CA PHE A 27 17.13 -1.31 -23.20
C PHE A 27 15.97 -1.43 -24.19
N VAL A 28 14.74 -1.56 -23.66
CA VAL A 28 13.52 -1.61 -24.47
C VAL A 28 13.37 -0.34 -25.31
N ASP A 29 13.50 0.83 -24.69
CA ASP A 29 13.35 2.14 -25.35
C ASP A 29 14.41 2.37 -26.44
N LYS A 30 15.61 1.80 -26.30
CA LYS A 30 16.67 1.86 -27.31
C LYS A 30 16.56 0.76 -28.37
N GLY A 31 15.55 -0.12 -28.30
CA GLY A 31 15.33 -1.20 -29.25
C GLY A 31 16.24 -2.41 -29.06
N GLN A 32 16.87 -2.56 -27.89
CA GLN A 32 17.67 -3.73 -27.55
C GLN A 32 16.84 -4.72 -26.72
N LYS A 33 16.79 -5.99 -27.14
CA LYS A 33 16.07 -7.04 -26.41
C LYS A 33 16.72 -7.27 -25.05
N ILE A 34 15.92 -7.27 -23.99
CA ILE A 34 16.36 -7.57 -22.64
C ILE A 34 15.50 -8.66 -22.00
N THR A 35 16.18 -9.67 -21.47
CA THR A 35 15.59 -10.78 -20.72
C THR A 35 15.91 -10.64 -19.24
N LEU A 36 14.86 -10.58 -18.43
CA LEU A 36 14.91 -10.65 -16.98
C LEU A 36 14.62 -12.09 -16.55
N PHE A 37 15.67 -12.78 -16.09
CA PHE A 37 15.51 -14.05 -15.40
C PHE A 37 15.06 -13.79 -13.96
N ALA A 38 14.05 -14.52 -13.49
CA ALA A 38 13.58 -14.42 -12.11
C ALA A 38 13.05 -15.75 -11.59
N TYR A 39 13.04 -15.91 -10.27
CA TYR A 39 12.54 -17.12 -9.60
C TYR A 39 11.08 -16.98 -9.14
N GLU A 40 10.53 -15.77 -9.23
CA GLU A 40 9.17 -15.38 -8.86
C GLU A 40 8.59 -14.39 -9.90
N PRO A 41 7.25 -14.28 -10.03
CA PRO A 41 6.62 -13.23 -10.83
C PRO A 41 6.99 -11.82 -10.33
N ILE A 42 7.29 -10.91 -11.26
CA ILE A 42 7.67 -9.52 -10.95
C ILE A 42 6.49 -8.59 -11.25
N PRO A 43 5.75 -8.11 -10.23
CA PRO A 43 4.46 -7.43 -10.43
C PRO A 43 4.56 -6.09 -11.16
N ASN A 44 5.73 -5.47 -11.15
CA ASN A 44 5.98 -4.15 -11.74
C ASN A 44 7.12 -4.17 -12.77
N MET A 45 7.25 -5.28 -13.51
CA MET A 45 8.19 -5.39 -14.62
C MET A 45 7.83 -4.40 -15.74
N PRO A 46 8.77 -3.58 -16.25
CA PRO A 46 8.50 -2.68 -17.36
C PRO A 46 8.03 -3.43 -18.62
N ALA A 47 7.07 -2.83 -19.34
CA ALA A 47 6.59 -3.38 -20.60
C ALA A 47 7.73 -3.53 -21.62
N GLY A 48 7.72 -4.62 -22.39
CA GLY A 48 8.75 -4.95 -23.38
C GLY A 48 9.96 -5.72 -22.84
N VAL A 49 10.12 -5.82 -21.52
CA VAL A 49 11.10 -6.72 -20.89
C VAL A 49 10.61 -8.16 -21.02
N ILE A 50 11.48 -9.07 -21.46
CA ILE A 50 11.17 -10.49 -21.61
C ILE A 50 11.37 -11.18 -20.25
N PHE A 51 10.36 -11.91 -19.78
CA PHE A 51 10.47 -12.73 -18.57
C PHE A 51 10.88 -14.16 -18.93
N ARG A 52 11.84 -14.74 -18.19
CA ARG A 52 12.20 -16.16 -18.23
C ARG A 52 12.42 -16.70 -16.81
N ASP A 53 12.18 -17.99 -16.60
CA ASP A 53 12.40 -18.60 -15.28
C ASP A 53 13.91 -18.76 -15.04
N GLY A 54 14.41 -18.28 -13.91
CA GLY A 54 15.81 -18.42 -13.51
C GLY A 54 16.27 -19.89 -13.43
N ARG A 55 15.33 -20.83 -13.20
CA ARG A 55 15.57 -22.28 -13.18
C ARG A 55 16.05 -22.85 -14.51
N GLU A 56 15.78 -22.15 -15.62
CA GLU A 56 16.35 -22.52 -16.93
C GLU A 56 17.89 -22.46 -16.93
N ILE A 57 18.45 -21.53 -16.15
CA ILE A 57 19.90 -21.31 -16.04
C ILE A 57 20.46 -22.08 -14.85
N ILE A 58 19.89 -21.91 -13.66
CA ILE A 58 20.28 -22.65 -12.45
C ILE A 58 19.01 -23.03 -11.68
N ASP A 59 18.69 -24.32 -11.66
CA ASP A 59 17.60 -24.85 -10.85
C ASP A 59 18.04 -25.02 -9.40
N THR A 60 17.63 -24.10 -8.52
CA THR A 60 18.05 -24.07 -7.13
C THR A 60 17.13 -23.20 -6.27
N ASP A 61 17.06 -23.52 -4.99
CA ASP A 61 16.47 -22.69 -3.93
C ASP A 61 17.54 -22.09 -2.99
N ASP A 62 18.83 -22.34 -3.25
CA ASP A 62 19.95 -21.90 -2.43
C ASP A 62 20.65 -20.66 -3.02
N PHE A 63 20.07 -19.50 -2.74
CA PHE A 63 20.55 -18.19 -3.20
C PHE A 63 21.70 -17.66 -2.31
N ILE A 64 22.93 -18.05 -2.62
CA ILE A 64 24.14 -17.69 -1.86
C ILE A 64 24.32 -16.16 -1.72
N LYS A 65 24.60 -15.71 -0.49
CA LYS A 65 24.89 -14.29 -0.18
C LYS A 65 26.24 -14.10 0.50
N TYR A 66 26.77 -12.88 0.40
CA TYR A 66 27.83 -12.44 1.30
C TYR A 66 27.32 -12.27 2.73
N GLU A 67 27.92 -12.97 3.70
CA GLU A 67 27.49 -12.98 5.11
C GLU A 67 27.42 -11.56 5.71
N GLN A 68 28.45 -10.74 5.45
CA GLN A 68 28.55 -9.41 6.05
C GLN A 68 27.67 -8.34 5.38
N LYS A 69 27.17 -8.59 4.17
CA LYS A 69 26.49 -7.58 3.34
C LYS A 69 25.04 -7.92 3.00
N ASN A 70 24.58 -9.14 3.31
CA ASN A 70 23.25 -9.64 2.92
C ASN A 70 22.94 -9.36 1.44
N SER A 71 23.89 -9.65 0.55
CA SER A 71 23.85 -9.29 -0.87
C SER A 71 23.89 -10.53 -1.75
N TYR A 72 22.95 -10.64 -2.68
CA TYR A 72 22.85 -11.69 -3.71
C TYR A 72 23.90 -11.58 -4.83
N ALA A 73 24.89 -10.69 -4.68
CA ALA A 73 25.96 -10.51 -5.67
C ALA A 73 26.72 -11.82 -5.98
N LEU A 74 26.95 -12.69 -4.98
CA LEU A 74 27.58 -14.00 -5.22
C LEU A 74 26.73 -14.89 -6.11
N PHE A 75 25.43 -14.97 -5.85
CA PHE A 75 24.53 -15.74 -6.68
C PHE A 75 24.45 -15.17 -8.10
N ALA A 76 24.42 -13.84 -8.26
CA ALA A 76 24.47 -13.19 -9.57
C ALA A 76 25.79 -13.43 -10.31
N ASP A 77 26.93 -13.44 -9.60
CA ASP A 77 28.25 -13.82 -10.13
C ASP A 77 28.27 -15.25 -10.64
N TRP A 78 27.63 -16.18 -9.94
CA TRP A 78 27.52 -17.57 -10.39
C TRP A 78 26.54 -17.72 -11.56
N PHE A 79 25.34 -17.14 -11.42
CA PHE A 79 24.29 -17.19 -12.44
C PHE A 79 24.73 -16.61 -13.78
N ARG A 80 25.45 -15.48 -13.79
CA ARG A 80 25.88 -14.84 -15.04
C ARG A 80 26.79 -15.73 -15.89
N LEU A 81 27.68 -16.51 -15.26
CA LEU A 81 28.56 -17.44 -15.97
C LEU A 81 27.74 -18.57 -16.61
N HIS A 82 26.83 -19.16 -15.83
CA HIS A 82 25.94 -20.21 -16.34
C HIS A 82 25.00 -19.68 -17.43
N MET A 83 24.55 -18.43 -17.33
CA MET A 83 23.72 -17.79 -18.36
C MET A 83 24.50 -17.65 -19.67
N ILE A 84 25.71 -17.11 -19.62
CA ILE A 84 26.57 -16.95 -20.82
C ILE A 84 26.84 -18.31 -21.47
N HIS A 85 27.10 -19.35 -20.66
CA HIS A 85 27.33 -20.70 -21.16
C HIS A 85 26.08 -21.32 -21.82
N LYS A 86 24.91 -21.18 -21.19
CA LYS A 86 23.64 -21.78 -21.66
C LYS A 86 22.92 -20.96 -22.74
N CYS A 87 23.24 -19.67 -22.88
CA CYS A 87 22.64 -18.76 -23.86
C CYS A 87 23.75 -18.09 -24.70
N PRO A 88 24.36 -18.83 -25.65
CA PRO A 88 25.48 -18.32 -26.45
C PRO A 88 25.15 -16.99 -27.16
N GLY A 89 26.05 -16.01 -27.01
CA GLY A 89 25.89 -14.68 -27.59
C GLY A 89 24.99 -13.73 -26.82
N MET A 90 24.45 -14.12 -25.66
CA MET A 90 23.78 -13.21 -24.73
C MET A 90 24.81 -12.43 -23.90
N ILE A 91 24.58 -11.12 -23.74
CA ILE A 91 25.42 -10.26 -22.88
C ILE A 91 24.78 -10.15 -21.51
N TRP A 92 25.49 -10.47 -20.43
CA TRP A 92 25.04 -10.18 -19.08
C TRP A 92 25.10 -8.67 -18.80
N VAL A 93 24.05 -8.15 -18.17
CA VAL A 93 24.05 -6.82 -17.54
C VAL A 93 23.52 -6.91 -16.11
N ASP A 94 24.13 -6.20 -15.15
CA ASP A 94 23.54 -6.04 -13.82
C ASP A 94 22.24 -5.20 -13.92
N THR A 95 21.29 -5.41 -13.01
CA THR A 95 19.97 -4.74 -13.04
C THR A 95 20.03 -3.21 -12.79
N ASP A 96 21.20 -2.69 -12.44
CA ASP A 96 21.51 -1.28 -12.28
C ASP A 96 22.36 -0.70 -13.44
N VAL A 97 22.39 -1.38 -14.59
CA VAL A 97 23.02 -0.91 -15.82
C VAL A 97 21.98 -0.28 -16.75
N TYR A 98 22.17 0.99 -17.09
CA TYR A 98 21.33 1.73 -18.02
C TYR A 98 21.89 1.66 -19.46
N CYS A 99 21.04 1.40 -20.44
CA CYS A 99 21.36 1.40 -21.87
C CYS A 99 21.37 2.82 -22.42
N HIS A 100 22.56 3.35 -22.70
CA HIS A 100 22.71 4.66 -23.32
C HIS A 100 22.41 4.59 -24.82
N ARG A 101 22.93 3.56 -25.48
CA ARG A 101 22.66 3.20 -26.88
C ARG A 101 22.79 1.67 -27.04
N PRO A 102 22.23 1.07 -28.11
CA PRO A 102 22.36 -0.35 -28.35
C PRO A 102 23.81 -0.83 -28.29
N MET A 103 24.05 -1.95 -27.60
CA MET A 103 25.35 -2.60 -27.53
C MET A 103 25.65 -3.36 -28.82
N ASP A 104 26.28 -2.68 -29.77
CA ASP A 104 26.56 -3.12 -31.13
C ASP A 104 27.98 -3.69 -31.30
N TYR A 105 28.30 -4.71 -30.49
CA TYR A 105 29.62 -5.36 -30.50
C TYR A 105 29.66 -6.61 -31.39
N ASP A 106 30.56 -6.62 -32.38
CA ASP A 106 30.74 -7.79 -33.26
C ASP A 106 31.37 -8.99 -32.53
N SER A 107 32.32 -8.76 -31.62
CA SER A 107 33.00 -9.83 -30.84
C SER A 107 32.14 -10.31 -29.69
N ASP A 108 32.10 -11.61 -29.42
CA ASP A 108 31.41 -12.18 -28.23
C ASP A 108 32.05 -11.75 -26.91
N TYR A 109 33.29 -11.24 -26.93
CA TYR A 109 33.92 -10.59 -25.79
C TYR A 109 33.36 -9.16 -25.59
N VAL A 110 32.55 -8.99 -24.56
CA VAL A 110 31.95 -7.71 -24.15
C VAL A 110 32.20 -7.50 -22.66
N LEU A 111 33.34 -6.91 -22.34
CA LEU A 111 33.82 -6.67 -20.97
C LEU A 111 34.63 -5.37 -20.97
N GLY A 112 34.68 -4.65 -19.85
CA GLY A 112 35.34 -3.34 -19.81
C GLY A 112 36.07 -3.05 -18.50
N TYR A 113 37.05 -2.15 -18.57
CA TYR A 113 37.79 -1.68 -17.40
C TYR A 113 36.91 -0.79 -16.51
N GLU A 114 36.94 -0.96 -15.17
CA GLU A 114 36.13 -0.14 -14.24
C GLU A 114 36.89 1.03 -13.59
N LEU A 115 38.20 1.08 -13.75
CA LEU A 115 39.06 2.12 -13.17
C LEU A 115 40.07 2.62 -14.20
N PRO A 116 40.56 3.88 -14.03
CA PRO A 116 41.69 4.38 -14.82
C PRO A 116 42.91 3.47 -14.69
N GLY A 117 43.71 3.39 -15.75
CA GLY A 117 44.93 2.57 -15.79
C GLY A 117 44.76 1.14 -16.31
N GLU A 118 43.59 0.80 -16.86
CA GLU A 118 43.37 -0.39 -17.71
C GLU A 118 43.85 -1.72 -17.11
N HIS A 119 43.64 -1.88 -15.80
CA HIS A 119 43.99 -3.11 -15.10
C HIS A 119 42.74 -3.88 -14.64
N ARG A 120 41.83 -3.22 -13.93
CA ARG A 120 40.71 -3.91 -13.30
C ARG A 120 39.50 -3.99 -14.22
N VAL A 121 39.07 -5.20 -14.52
CA VAL A 121 37.90 -5.51 -15.34
C VAL A 121 36.69 -5.77 -14.45
N ASN A 122 35.55 -5.19 -14.80
CA ASN A 122 34.29 -5.39 -14.09
C ASN A 122 33.42 -6.41 -14.81
N ASN A 123 32.49 -7.01 -14.08
CA ASN A 123 31.59 -8.03 -14.57
C ASN A 123 30.13 -7.57 -14.66
N ALA A 124 29.82 -6.31 -14.33
CA ALA A 124 28.47 -5.75 -14.44
C ALA A 124 27.96 -5.66 -15.89
N VAL A 125 28.86 -5.65 -16.87
CA VAL A 125 28.58 -5.95 -18.28
C VAL A 125 29.55 -7.04 -18.70
N LEU A 126 29.04 -8.21 -19.09
CA LEU A 126 29.88 -9.38 -19.41
C LEU A 126 29.27 -10.23 -20.53
N GLY A 127 29.93 -10.23 -21.68
CA GLY A 127 29.74 -11.20 -22.77
C GLY A 127 31.05 -11.95 -22.99
N LEU A 128 30.96 -13.26 -23.17
CA LEU A 128 32.09 -14.13 -23.54
C LEU A 128 31.61 -15.19 -24.53
N PRO A 129 32.47 -15.70 -25.42
CA PRO A 129 32.15 -16.90 -26.19
C PRO A 129 31.83 -18.07 -25.24
N ALA A 130 30.76 -18.80 -25.51
CA ALA A 130 30.24 -19.86 -24.63
C ALA A 130 31.21 -21.06 -24.47
N ASP A 131 32.15 -21.21 -25.41
CA ASP A 131 33.20 -22.23 -25.48
C ASP A 131 34.61 -21.67 -25.18
N SER A 132 34.72 -20.42 -24.73
CA SER A 132 36.01 -19.79 -24.43
C SER A 132 36.69 -20.38 -23.19
N GLU A 133 38.02 -20.44 -23.22
CA GLU A 133 38.83 -20.95 -22.09
C GLU A 133 38.62 -20.14 -20.80
N ILE A 134 38.48 -18.82 -20.91
CA ILE A 134 38.17 -17.94 -19.76
C ILE A 134 36.88 -18.35 -19.07
N LEU A 135 35.80 -18.62 -19.81
CA LEU A 135 34.52 -19.02 -19.24
C LEU A 135 34.62 -20.41 -18.60
N ALA A 136 35.32 -21.34 -19.24
CA ALA A 136 35.54 -22.68 -18.70
C ALA A 136 36.29 -22.63 -17.35
N GLN A 137 37.38 -21.88 -17.25
CA GLN A 137 38.16 -21.75 -16.00
C GLN A 137 37.35 -21.04 -14.89
N MET A 138 36.54 -20.04 -15.22
CA MET A 138 35.66 -19.38 -14.25
C MET A 138 34.54 -20.30 -13.75
N LEU A 139 33.93 -21.10 -14.63
CA LEU A 139 32.94 -22.11 -14.25
C LEU A 139 33.56 -23.19 -13.35
N GLU A 140 34.75 -23.68 -13.69
CA GLU A 140 35.49 -24.63 -12.85
C GLU A 140 35.78 -24.03 -11.47
N PHE A 141 36.32 -22.81 -11.41
CA PHE A 141 36.63 -22.15 -10.15
C PHE A 141 35.39 -21.90 -9.27
N THR A 142 34.25 -21.55 -9.87
CA THR A 142 32.99 -21.30 -9.15
C THR A 142 32.20 -22.56 -8.79
N SER A 143 32.60 -23.73 -9.31
CA SER A 143 31.98 -25.02 -8.98
C SER A 143 32.25 -25.47 -7.53
N ASP A 144 33.33 -24.97 -6.91
CA ASP A 144 33.67 -25.22 -5.51
C ASP A 144 33.53 -23.94 -4.67
N ARG A 145 32.53 -23.93 -3.77
CA ARG A 145 32.27 -22.82 -2.84
C ARG A 145 33.36 -22.60 -1.80
N TYR A 146 34.32 -23.51 -1.69
CA TYR A 146 35.46 -23.43 -0.78
C TYR A 146 36.79 -23.19 -1.51
N ALA A 147 36.74 -22.98 -2.83
CA ALA A 147 37.92 -22.75 -3.65
C ALA A 147 38.73 -21.55 -3.12
N ILE A 148 40.05 -21.73 -3.08
CA ILE A 148 40.99 -20.69 -2.66
C ILE A 148 41.42 -19.92 -3.90
N ALA A 149 40.88 -18.71 -4.09
CA ALA A 149 41.22 -17.87 -5.24
C ALA A 149 42.74 -17.66 -5.38
N PRO A 150 43.34 -18.02 -6.53
CA PRO A 150 44.78 -17.91 -6.75
C PRO A 150 45.26 -16.45 -6.83
N PHE A 151 44.34 -15.52 -7.07
CA PHE A 151 44.56 -14.07 -7.15
C PHE A 151 44.38 -13.34 -5.80
N LEU A 152 44.09 -14.04 -4.70
CA LEU A 152 44.11 -13.42 -3.37
C LEU A 152 45.56 -13.19 -2.89
N PRO A 153 45.80 -12.25 -1.97
CA PRO A 153 47.13 -12.09 -1.36
C PRO A 153 47.63 -13.40 -0.75
N ARG A 154 48.91 -13.76 -0.96
CA ARG A 154 49.52 -15.03 -0.52
C ARG A 154 49.23 -15.37 0.95
N LYS A 155 49.36 -14.38 1.84
CA LYS A 155 49.06 -14.53 3.28
C LYS A 155 47.62 -14.99 3.54
N ARG A 156 46.64 -14.52 2.75
CA ARG A 156 45.24 -14.92 2.87
C ARG A 156 45.02 -16.32 2.32
N GLN A 157 45.66 -16.68 1.21
CA GLN A 157 45.63 -18.06 0.69
C GLN A 157 46.19 -19.04 1.72
N GLU A 158 47.35 -18.75 2.32
CA GLU A 158 47.96 -19.57 3.36
C GLU A 158 47.07 -19.71 4.60
N MET A 159 46.43 -18.62 5.03
CA MET A 159 45.44 -18.65 6.10
C MET A 159 44.28 -19.59 5.77
N MET A 160 43.71 -19.48 4.57
CA MET A 160 42.60 -20.33 4.12
C MET A 160 43.02 -21.80 4.02
N ARG A 161 44.22 -22.09 3.48
CA ARG A 161 44.80 -23.45 3.45
C ARG A 161 44.95 -24.03 4.86
N LYS A 162 45.49 -23.26 5.81
CA LYS A 162 45.60 -23.67 7.21
C LYS A 162 44.25 -23.92 7.87
N GLN A 163 43.22 -23.14 7.55
CA GLN A 163 41.86 -23.36 8.07
C GLN A 163 41.22 -24.61 7.46
N ALA A 164 41.39 -24.84 6.16
CA ALA A 164 40.95 -26.06 5.48
C ALA A 164 41.63 -27.32 6.06
N GLN A 165 42.94 -27.28 6.30
CA GLN A 165 43.69 -28.37 6.96
C GLN A 165 43.20 -28.67 8.39
N LYS A 166 42.59 -27.69 9.07
CA LYS A 166 41.95 -27.84 10.38
C LYS A 166 40.48 -28.28 10.30
N GLY A 167 40.00 -28.69 9.12
CA GLY A 167 38.61 -29.08 8.89
C GLY A 167 37.62 -27.91 8.90
N LYS A 168 38.09 -26.67 8.74
CA LYS A 168 37.27 -25.44 8.75
C LYS A 168 37.51 -24.61 7.47
N PRO A 169 37.22 -25.15 6.27
CA PRO A 169 37.45 -24.41 5.04
C PRO A 169 36.61 -23.12 5.01
N VAL A 170 37.16 -22.06 4.38
CA VAL A 170 36.50 -20.75 4.32
C VAL A 170 35.53 -20.73 3.14
N HIS A 171 34.23 -20.72 3.43
CA HIS A 171 33.19 -20.64 2.42
C HIS A 171 33.24 -19.29 1.66
N VAL A 172 32.84 -19.28 0.39
CA VAL A 172 32.84 -18.08 -0.47
C VAL A 172 32.09 -16.89 0.14
N SER A 173 31.03 -17.13 0.93
CA SER A 173 30.28 -16.10 1.66
C SER A 173 31.14 -15.26 2.63
N GLN A 174 32.28 -15.80 3.07
CA GLN A 174 33.24 -15.20 4.01
C GLN A 174 34.48 -14.63 3.31
N GLN A 175 34.61 -14.86 2.01
CA GLN A 175 35.71 -14.35 1.19
C GLN A 175 35.48 -12.87 0.82
N PRO A 176 36.50 -12.15 0.29
CA PRO A 176 36.36 -10.75 -0.10
C PRO A 176 35.24 -10.50 -1.11
N TRP A 177 34.73 -9.27 -1.09
CA TRP A 177 33.82 -8.79 -2.12
C TRP A 177 34.46 -8.86 -3.51
N GLY A 178 33.72 -9.42 -4.47
CA GLY A 178 34.13 -9.53 -5.85
C GLY A 178 35.04 -10.72 -6.16
N VAL A 179 35.22 -11.66 -5.21
CA VAL A 179 36.05 -12.87 -5.43
C VAL A 179 35.56 -13.73 -6.60
N TRP A 180 34.25 -13.86 -6.80
CA TRP A 180 33.65 -14.52 -7.98
C TRP A 180 33.22 -13.51 -9.06
N GLY A 181 33.48 -12.23 -8.84
CA GLY A 181 33.12 -11.16 -9.76
C GLY A 181 34.36 -10.49 -10.36
N PRO A 182 34.54 -9.17 -10.18
CA PRO A 182 35.59 -8.41 -10.85
C PRO A 182 37.01 -8.92 -10.58
N MET A 183 37.29 -9.49 -9.40
CA MET A 183 38.64 -10.03 -9.10
C MET A 183 38.98 -11.25 -9.96
N MET A 184 38.01 -12.15 -10.13
CA MET A 184 38.16 -13.36 -10.94
C MET A 184 38.27 -13.02 -12.43
N VAL A 185 37.37 -12.16 -12.92
CA VAL A 185 37.39 -11.75 -14.35
C VAL A 185 38.72 -11.06 -14.66
N THR A 186 39.16 -10.13 -13.82
CA THR A 186 40.46 -9.47 -13.99
C THR A 186 41.61 -10.48 -14.03
N HIS A 187 41.63 -11.46 -13.13
CA HIS A 187 42.68 -12.47 -13.10
C HIS A 187 42.76 -13.27 -14.40
N TYR A 188 41.64 -13.84 -14.85
CA TYR A 188 41.65 -14.71 -16.04
C TYR A 188 41.84 -13.93 -17.34
N VAL A 189 41.42 -12.67 -17.42
CA VAL A 189 41.77 -11.80 -18.55
C VAL A 189 43.28 -11.68 -18.70
N HIS A 190 43.98 -11.36 -17.62
CA HIS A 190 45.44 -11.22 -17.65
C HIS A 190 46.18 -12.54 -17.80
N ALA A 191 45.72 -13.60 -17.12
CA ALA A 191 46.35 -14.91 -17.18
C ALA A 191 46.31 -15.53 -18.60
N LEU A 192 45.29 -15.18 -19.38
CA LEU A 192 45.06 -15.69 -20.73
C LEU A 192 45.45 -14.69 -21.84
N GLY A 193 45.96 -13.51 -21.49
CA GLY A 193 46.38 -12.49 -22.47
C GLY A 193 45.23 -11.89 -23.29
N LEU A 194 44.06 -11.69 -22.67
CA LEU A 194 42.82 -11.24 -23.32
C LEU A 194 42.60 -9.72 -23.26
N GLU A 195 43.59 -8.93 -22.87
CA GLU A 195 43.48 -7.48 -22.68
C GLU A 195 43.03 -6.76 -23.95
N ALA A 196 43.44 -7.23 -25.13
CA ALA A 196 43.05 -6.67 -26.42
C ALA A 196 41.54 -6.75 -26.72
N HIS A 197 40.79 -7.57 -25.97
CA HIS A 197 39.34 -7.70 -26.09
C HIS A 197 38.57 -6.84 -25.09
N VAL A 198 39.26 -6.23 -24.11
CA VAL A 198 38.61 -5.43 -23.06
C VAL A 198 38.33 -4.03 -23.59
N GLN A 199 37.07 -3.60 -23.47
CA GLN A 199 36.63 -2.26 -23.84
C GLN A 199 37.21 -1.21 -22.89
N SER A 200 37.36 0.01 -23.41
CA SER A 200 37.81 1.17 -22.63
C SER A 200 36.90 1.42 -21.42
N LEU A 201 37.41 2.15 -20.44
CA LEU A 201 36.65 2.63 -19.28
C LEU A 201 35.33 3.30 -19.71
N ASN A 202 35.37 4.07 -20.80
CA ASN A 202 34.28 4.90 -21.28
C ASN A 202 33.13 4.11 -21.91
N ALA A 203 33.34 2.85 -22.29
CA ALA A 203 32.30 2.02 -22.90
C ALA A 203 31.12 1.76 -21.95
N PHE A 204 31.41 1.46 -20.68
CA PHE A 204 30.39 1.08 -19.68
C PHE A 204 30.51 1.81 -18.34
N TYR A 205 31.70 2.33 -18.01
CA TYR A 205 32.04 2.88 -16.69
C TYR A 205 32.66 4.29 -16.74
N PRO A 206 32.16 5.23 -17.59
CA PRO A 206 32.71 6.60 -17.63
C PRO A 206 32.58 7.33 -16.29
N ILE A 207 31.66 6.87 -15.43
CA ILE A 207 31.49 7.32 -14.05
C ILE A 207 31.81 6.15 -13.13
N THR A 208 33.01 6.18 -12.59
CA THR A 208 33.57 5.09 -11.76
C THR A 208 32.87 4.97 -10.40
N PHE A 209 33.05 3.84 -9.71
CA PHE A 209 32.48 3.64 -8.38
C PHE A 209 32.84 4.77 -7.38
N PRO A 210 34.10 5.25 -7.27
CA PRO A 210 34.42 6.42 -6.43
C PRO A 210 33.62 7.68 -6.78
N GLU A 211 33.24 7.85 -8.04
CA GLU A 211 32.56 9.03 -8.57
C GLU A 211 31.04 8.85 -8.73
N ARG A 212 30.50 7.69 -8.37
CA ARG A 212 29.09 7.29 -8.53
C ARG A 212 28.05 8.31 -8.05
N PHE A 213 28.41 9.17 -7.10
CA PHE A 213 27.50 10.21 -6.61
C PHE A 213 27.29 11.35 -7.61
N LYS A 214 28.08 11.45 -8.70
CA LYS A 214 27.81 12.38 -9.81
C LYS A 214 26.43 12.16 -10.43
N PHE A 215 25.92 10.92 -10.43
CA PHE A 215 24.55 10.62 -10.86
C PHE A 215 23.46 11.31 -10.02
N LEU A 216 23.76 11.59 -8.75
CA LEU A 216 22.85 12.24 -7.79
C LEU A 216 22.97 13.77 -7.80
N ARG A 217 23.88 14.32 -8.60
CA ARG A 217 24.16 15.75 -8.70
C ARG A 217 23.70 16.27 -10.06
N ARG A 218 23.82 17.59 -10.25
CA ARG A 218 23.49 18.30 -11.50
C ARG A 218 23.88 17.48 -12.73
N ALA A 219 22.93 17.29 -13.64
CA ALA A 219 23.03 16.35 -14.76
C ALA A 219 24.29 16.51 -15.61
N GLU A 220 24.76 17.75 -15.79
CA GLU A 220 25.91 18.09 -16.64
C GLU A 220 27.21 17.45 -16.14
N LEU A 221 27.31 17.13 -14.84
CA LEU A 221 28.48 16.47 -14.26
C LEU A 221 28.62 15.02 -14.73
N ALA A 222 27.50 14.33 -14.93
CA ALA A 222 27.50 12.98 -15.48
C ALA A 222 27.65 13.05 -17.00
N GLU A 223 26.89 13.93 -17.66
CA GLU A 223 26.92 14.10 -19.12
C GLU A 223 28.30 14.45 -19.65
N GLY A 224 29.05 15.33 -18.97
CA GLY A 224 30.39 15.71 -19.37
C GLY A 224 31.43 14.57 -19.32
N LEU A 225 31.08 13.41 -18.76
CA LEU A 225 31.92 12.21 -18.73
C LEU A 225 31.47 11.15 -19.74
N ILE A 226 30.26 11.27 -20.28
CA ILE A 226 29.73 10.35 -21.28
C ILE A 226 30.36 10.69 -22.62
N THR A 227 30.83 9.67 -23.34
CA THR A 227 31.54 9.83 -24.61
C THR A 227 30.78 9.12 -25.73
N PRO A 228 31.13 9.36 -27.00
CA PRO A 228 30.57 8.59 -28.12
C PRO A 228 30.80 7.08 -28.01
N GLU A 229 31.83 6.63 -27.28
CA GLU A 229 32.11 5.22 -27.05
C GLU A 229 31.08 4.55 -26.13
N THR A 230 30.45 5.32 -25.24
CA THR A 230 29.57 4.81 -24.19
C THR A 230 28.33 4.12 -24.76
N THR A 231 28.16 2.83 -24.48
CA THR A 231 26.94 2.07 -24.81
C THR A 231 26.04 1.89 -23.59
N ALA A 232 26.62 1.80 -22.40
CA ALA A 232 25.89 1.64 -21.16
C ALA A 232 26.52 2.41 -20.00
N LEU A 233 25.73 2.56 -18.93
CA LEU A 233 26.12 3.26 -17.72
C LEU A 233 25.80 2.38 -16.51
N HIS A 234 26.83 1.96 -15.78
CA HIS A 234 26.61 1.32 -14.48
C HIS A 234 26.20 2.37 -13.44
N LEU A 235 24.94 2.39 -13.03
CA LEU A 235 24.39 3.41 -12.11
C LEU A 235 24.72 3.13 -10.63
N TRP A 236 25.33 1.98 -10.35
CA TRP A 236 25.77 1.51 -9.04
C TRP A 236 24.65 1.48 -8.00
N ALA A 237 24.06 0.31 -7.73
CA ALA A 237 22.97 0.11 -6.78
C ALA A 237 23.35 0.49 -5.33
N SER A 238 24.63 0.73 -5.05
CA SER A 238 25.08 1.37 -3.81
C SER A 238 24.51 2.80 -3.62
N ASN A 239 24.17 3.51 -4.70
CA ASN A 239 23.51 4.81 -4.69
C ASN A 239 22.13 4.76 -4.01
N LYS A 240 21.46 3.60 -4.00
CA LYS A 240 20.20 3.38 -3.25
C LYS A 240 20.32 3.74 -1.78
N ARG A 241 21.48 3.52 -1.17
CA ARG A 241 21.70 3.88 0.24
C ARG A 241 21.67 5.39 0.44
N GLN A 242 22.31 6.15 -0.45
CA GLN A 242 22.31 7.61 -0.40
C GLN A 242 20.92 8.17 -0.71
N LEU A 243 20.26 7.62 -1.74
CA LEU A 243 18.90 7.96 -2.12
C LEU A 243 17.93 7.77 -0.95
N GLY A 244 17.94 6.60 -0.30
CA GLY A 244 17.09 6.33 0.85
C GLY A 244 17.39 7.21 2.07
N ASN A 245 18.67 7.45 2.37
CA ASN A 245 19.07 8.17 3.58
C ASN A 245 18.78 9.67 3.54
N ILE A 246 19.02 10.33 2.40
CA ILE A 246 18.98 11.80 2.33
C ILE A 246 18.07 12.36 1.24
N HIS A 247 17.52 11.49 0.37
CA HIS A 247 16.63 11.90 -0.71
C HIS A 247 15.26 11.20 -0.67
N ASN A 248 14.89 10.60 0.47
CA ASN A 248 13.60 9.90 0.65
C ASN A 248 13.36 8.81 -0.40
N GLY A 249 14.42 8.19 -0.92
CA GLY A 249 14.36 7.18 -1.96
C GLY A 249 14.04 7.71 -3.36
N LEU A 250 14.06 9.03 -3.59
CA LEU A 250 13.77 9.68 -4.88
C LEU A 250 15.03 10.19 -5.57
N PRO A 251 15.04 10.30 -6.92
CA PRO A 251 16.11 10.99 -7.62
C PRO A 251 16.15 12.48 -7.21
N PRO A 252 17.32 13.05 -6.88
CA PRO A 252 17.42 14.47 -6.53
C PRO A 252 17.02 15.38 -7.70
N LYS A 253 16.40 16.53 -7.41
CA LYS A 253 16.02 17.51 -8.44
C LYS A 253 17.23 18.05 -9.19
N GLY A 254 17.10 18.20 -10.51
CA GLY A 254 18.16 18.59 -11.45
C GLY A 254 19.26 17.53 -11.63
N SER A 255 19.12 16.34 -11.03
CA SER A 255 20.15 15.31 -11.12
C SER A 255 20.11 14.52 -12.42
N TYR A 256 21.21 13.84 -12.73
CA TYR A 256 21.22 12.91 -13.87
C TYR A 256 20.18 11.79 -13.70
N LEU A 257 20.00 11.25 -12.48
CA LEU A 257 18.96 10.23 -12.26
C LEU A 257 17.54 10.79 -12.46
N GLU A 258 17.28 12.05 -12.12
CA GLU A 258 15.97 12.66 -12.42
C GLU A 258 15.76 12.75 -13.93
N LYS A 259 16.78 13.16 -14.69
CA LYS A 259 16.74 13.17 -16.15
C LYS A 259 16.39 11.78 -16.71
N LEU A 260 17.06 10.72 -16.26
CA LEU A 260 16.78 9.36 -16.72
C LEU A 260 15.35 8.91 -16.37
N VAL A 261 14.86 9.28 -15.19
CA VAL A 261 13.47 9.01 -14.77
C VAL A 261 12.47 9.72 -15.68
N GLN A 262 12.73 10.98 -16.05
CA GLN A 262 11.89 11.74 -16.97
C GLN A 262 11.90 11.14 -18.39
N GLU A 263 13.06 10.74 -18.90
CA GLU A 263 13.20 10.13 -20.23
C GLU A 263 12.46 8.78 -20.34
N THR A 264 12.50 7.99 -19.28
CA THR A 264 11.87 6.66 -19.25
C THR A 264 10.39 6.70 -18.85
N GLY A 265 9.90 7.81 -18.29
CA GLY A 265 8.52 7.94 -17.80
C GLY A 265 8.21 7.11 -16.55
N ILE A 266 9.22 6.56 -15.87
CA ILE A 266 9.04 5.82 -14.61
C ILE A 266 8.61 6.78 -13.51
N THR A 267 7.71 6.34 -12.61
CA THR A 267 7.32 7.13 -11.43
C THR A 267 7.98 6.57 -10.17
N PRO A 268 8.98 7.24 -9.59
CA PRO A 268 9.70 6.74 -8.41
C PRO A 268 8.83 6.40 -7.21
N ALA A 269 7.78 7.19 -6.95
CA ALA A 269 6.86 6.98 -5.83
C ALA A 269 6.02 5.68 -5.93
N LEU A 270 5.80 5.16 -7.16
CA LEU A 270 5.10 3.89 -7.38
C LEU A 270 6.02 2.66 -7.27
N ALA A 271 7.33 2.87 -7.27
CA ALA A 271 8.34 1.84 -7.16
C ALA A 271 9.47 2.29 -6.21
N PRO A 272 9.15 2.57 -4.93
CA PRO A 272 10.09 3.19 -4.01
C PRO A 272 11.33 2.31 -3.78
N ILE A 273 12.46 2.95 -3.47
CA ILE A 273 13.64 2.23 -2.98
C ILE A 273 13.34 1.76 -1.55
N LYS A 274 13.21 0.44 -1.39
CA LYS A 274 12.78 -0.18 -0.13
C LYS A 274 13.90 -0.36 0.89
N GLY A 275 15.13 -0.56 0.43
CA GLY A 275 16.27 -0.80 1.31
C GLY A 275 17.57 -1.05 0.56
N ARG A 276 18.67 -1.18 1.33
CA ARG A 276 19.97 -1.62 0.83
C ARG A 276 20.80 -2.25 1.96
N GLY A 277 21.27 -3.48 1.74
CA GLY A 277 21.99 -4.22 2.78
C GLY A 277 21.08 -4.47 3.98
N ASN A 278 21.49 -3.99 5.16
CA ASN A 278 20.72 -4.14 6.40
C ASN A 278 19.82 -2.93 6.70
N SER A 279 19.76 -1.93 5.81
CA SER A 279 18.91 -0.75 5.98
C SER A 279 17.60 -0.91 5.21
N THR A 280 16.48 -0.65 5.90
CA THR A 280 15.13 -0.57 5.32
C THR A 280 14.65 0.88 5.41
N PHE A 281 14.09 1.40 4.33
CA PHE A 281 13.58 2.77 4.23
C PHE A 281 12.07 2.80 4.42
N GLU A 282 11.53 3.97 4.73
CA GLU A 282 10.10 4.14 5.00
C GLU A 282 9.21 3.91 3.77
N GLY A 283 9.71 4.15 2.55
CA GLY A 283 9.01 3.76 1.32
C GLY A 283 8.70 2.26 1.20
N ALA A 284 9.37 1.37 1.95
CA ALA A 284 9.03 -0.05 1.99
C ALA A 284 7.67 -0.34 2.64
N LEU A 285 7.14 0.59 3.44
CA LEU A 285 5.87 0.41 4.15
C LEU A 285 4.66 0.31 3.22
N ILE A 286 4.80 0.68 1.94
CA ILE A 286 3.74 0.53 0.94
C ILE A 286 3.37 -0.93 0.67
N ASP A 287 4.30 -1.87 0.89
CA ASP A 287 4.05 -3.30 0.76
C ASP A 287 3.33 -3.88 1.98
N GLU A 288 3.44 -3.21 3.11
CA GLU A 288 2.82 -3.58 4.38
C GLU A 288 1.39 -3.03 4.51
N LEU A 289 0.88 -2.39 3.47
CA LEU A 289 -0.48 -1.88 3.44
C LEU A 289 -1.42 -2.90 2.80
N ASP A 290 -2.34 -3.41 3.61
CA ASP A 290 -3.39 -4.37 3.26
C ASP A 290 -4.74 -3.69 2.96
N LEU A 291 -4.71 -2.41 2.56
CA LEU A 291 -5.90 -1.66 2.16
C LEU A 291 -6.01 -1.60 0.63
N GLU A 292 -7.21 -1.87 0.11
CA GLU A 292 -7.51 -1.74 -1.32
C GLU A 292 -7.63 -0.28 -1.76
N SER A 293 -8.02 0.60 -0.84
CA SER A 293 -8.11 2.04 -1.09
C SER A 293 -7.68 2.84 0.14
N VAL A 294 -7.14 4.03 -0.12
CA VAL A 294 -6.79 5.03 0.89
C VAL A 294 -7.38 6.34 0.39
N SER A 295 -8.23 6.96 1.19
CA SER A 295 -8.81 8.28 0.89
C SER A 295 -7.98 9.37 1.53
N VAL A 296 -7.51 9.16 2.77
CA VAL A 296 -6.71 10.13 3.52
C VAL A 296 -5.60 9.43 4.31
N ALA A 297 -4.39 9.99 4.23
CA ALA A 297 -3.27 9.60 5.07
C ALA A 297 -2.78 10.81 5.89
N ALA A 298 -2.34 10.60 7.12
CA ALA A 298 -1.77 11.65 7.98
C ALA A 298 -0.35 11.30 8.49
N ASP A 299 0.51 12.31 8.65
CA ASP A 299 1.81 12.20 9.32
C ASP A 299 1.87 13.14 10.55
N LEU A 300 2.22 12.57 11.70
CA LEU A 300 2.34 13.26 12.99
C LEU A 300 3.71 13.91 13.22
N THR A 301 4.77 13.40 12.57
CA THR A 301 6.15 13.70 12.97
C THR A 301 7.04 14.18 11.84
N GLY A 302 6.54 14.16 10.60
CA GLY A 302 7.28 14.64 9.44
C GLY A 302 8.28 13.63 8.88
N GLN A 303 8.27 12.39 9.39
CA GLN A 303 9.30 11.38 9.16
C GLN A 303 8.93 10.32 8.10
N ALA A 304 7.73 10.39 7.51
CA ALA A 304 7.24 9.40 6.54
C ALA A 304 7.13 9.94 5.10
N ARG A 305 8.03 10.84 4.70
CA ARG A 305 7.91 11.60 3.44
C ARG A 305 7.72 10.74 2.20
N GLY A 306 8.59 9.76 1.97
CA GLY A 306 8.53 8.91 0.78
C GLY A 306 7.34 7.95 0.79
N PHE A 307 6.91 7.49 1.97
CA PHE A 307 5.75 6.63 2.17
C PHE A 307 4.45 7.38 1.94
N MET A 308 4.31 8.59 2.49
CA MET A 308 3.14 9.45 2.25
C MET A 308 3.03 9.82 0.78
N LEU A 309 4.16 10.08 0.11
CA LEU A 309 4.20 10.28 -1.33
C LEU A 309 3.78 9.02 -2.09
N ALA A 310 4.29 7.84 -1.71
CA ALA A 310 3.91 6.57 -2.32
C ALA A 310 2.41 6.26 -2.16
N LEU A 311 1.83 6.54 -0.98
CA LEU A 311 0.39 6.43 -0.72
C LEU A 311 -0.42 7.33 -1.65
N HIS A 312 -0.03 8.61 -1.77
CA HIS A 312 -0.71 9.53 -2.67
C HIS A 312 -0.64 9.07 -4.13
N HIS A 313 0.54 8.68 -4.63
CA HIS A 313 0.65 8.24 -6.03
C HIS A 313 -0.07 6.91 -6.29
N LYS A 314 -0.08 5.98 -5.32
CA LYS A 314 -0.76 4.69 -5.45
C LYS A 314 -2.28 4.81 -5.34
N PHE A 315 -2.77 5.62 -4.41
CA PHE A 315 -4.19 5.67 -4.04
C PHE A 315 -4.91 6.98 -4.36
N ASP A 316 -4.19 8.03 -4.80
CA ASP A 316 -4.70 9.41 -4.98
C ASP A 316 -5.36 9.94 -3.70
N CYS A 317 -4.77 9.63 -2.55
CA CYS A 317 -5.29 10.03 -1.25
C CYS A 317 -4.90 11.47 -0.88
N ASP A 318 -5.71 12.13 -0.08
CA ASP A 318 -5.32 13.40 0.56
C ASP A 318 -4.23 13.15 1.62
N ILE A 319 -3.30 14.11 1.75
CA ILE A 319 -2.26 14.08 2.78
C ILE A 319 -2.56 15.12 3.85
N GLN A 320 -2.56 14.69 5.11
CA GLN A 320 -2.65 15.56 6.27
C GLN A 320 -1.31 15.64 7.00
N LEU A 321 -0.84 16.86 7.26
CA LEU A 321 0.34 17.13 8.08
C LEU A 321 -0.13 17.69 9.42
N ILE A 322 0.12 16.98 10.52
CA ILE A 322 -0.41 17.38 11.82
C ILE A 322 0.60 18.29 12.53
N ASN A 323 0.25 19.58 12.64
CA ASN A 323 1.12 20.61 13.22
C ASN A 323 1.09 20.58 14.76
N CYS A 324 1.74 19.57 15.34
CA CYS A 324 1.83 19.42 16.79
C CYS A 324 3.28 19.26 17.26
N ASN A 325 3.56 19.74 18.46
CA ASN A 325 4.89 19.59 19.06
C ASN A 325 5.08 18.21 19.71
N ARG A 326 6.29 17.94 20.25
CA ARG A 326 6.64 16.71 20.98
C ARG A 326 5.77 16.35 22.21
N ARG A 327 4.87 17.25 22.63
CA ARG A 327 3.87 17.01 23.70
C ARG A 327 2.45 16.86 23.14
N GLY A 328 2.30 16.73 21.83
CA GLY A 328 1.02 16.65 21.13
C GLY A 328 0.22 17.96 21.15
N LYS A 329 0.78 19.08 21.60
CA LYS A 329 0.06 20.36 21.60
C LYS A 329 0.14 20.98 20.20
N PHE A 330 -1.01 21.42 19.69
CA PHE A 330 -1.08 22.22 18.48
C PHE A 330 -0.41 23.58 18.72
N LYS A 331 0.23 24.12 17.69
CA LYS A 331 0.94 25.40 17.75
C LYS A 331 0.22 26.47 16.93
N ASP A 332 0.30 27.70 17.41
CA ASP A 332 -0.15 28.89 16.69
C ASP A 332 0.72 29.17 15.44
N GLY A 333 1.98 28.70 15.43
CA GLY A 333 2.87 28.67 14.27
C GLY A 333 3.18 27.25 13.80
N GLU A 334 3.94 27.09 12.72
CA GLU A 334 4.24 25.76 12.17
C GLU A 334 5.43 25.08 12.86
N GLU A 335 5.46 23.76 12.86
CA GLU A 335 6.68 22.98 13.10
C GLU A 335 7.64 23.16 11.92
N ASP A 336 8.94 23.23 12.22
CA ASP A 336 9.99 23.56 11.22
C ASP A 336 10.01 22.61 10.03
N TRP A 337 9.49 21.39 10.20
CA TRP A 337 9.44 20.38 9.15
C TRP A 337 8.28 20.57 8.17
N VAL A 338 7.20 21.29 8.53
CA VAL A 338 5.94 21.36 7.76
C VAL A 338 6.18 22.01 6.40
N ALA A 339 6.76 23.21 6.37
CA ALA A 339 7.02 23.93 5.12
C ALA A 339 7.89 23.12 4.15
N GLY A 340 8.98 22.51 4.65
CA GLY A 340 9.86 21.67 3.85
C GLY A 340 9.21 20.36 3.38
N TYR A 341 8.24 19.83 4.13
CA TYR A 341 7.47 18.66 3.72
C TYR A 341 6.42 19.02 2.67
N THR A 342 5.67 20.10 2.86
CA THR A 342 4.74 20.60 1.84
C THR A 342 5.45 20.89 0.52
N ALA A 343 6.59 21.57 0.56
CA ALA A 343 7.41 21.80 -0.63
C ALA A 343 7.84 20.48 -1.29
N PHE A 344 8.34 19.52 -0.50
CA PHE A 344 8.69 18.19 -1.00
C PHE A 344 7.51 17.48 -1.71
N LEU A 345 6.30 17.54 -1.16
CA LEU A 345 5.13 16.91 -1.77
C LEU A 345 4.76 17.60 -3.10
N VAL A 346 4.73 18.94 -3.11
CA VAL A 346 4.41 19.72 -4.31
C VAL A 346 5.44 19.51 -5.43
N GLU A 347 6.73 19.49 -5.08
CA GLU A 347 7.82 19.21 -6.03
C GLU A 347 7.78 17.80 -6.63
N ASN A 348 7.01 16.89 -6.02
CA ASN A 348 6.84 15.51 -6.45
C ASN A 348 5.38 15.21 -6.86
N ASP A 349 4.74 16.17 -7.51
CA ASP A 349 3.44 16.08 -8.17
C ASP A 349 2.23 15.86 -7.23
N VAL A 350 2.30 16.29 -5.98
CA VAL A 350 1.11 16.37 -5.11
C VAL A 350 0.48 17.75 -5.23
N SER A 351 -0.79 17.82 -5.64
CA SER A 351 -1.48 19.10 -5.77
C SER A 351 -1.65 19.79 -4.42
N PRO A 352 -1.41 21.11 -4.29
CA PRO A 352 -1.50 21.82 -3.00
C PRO A 352 -2.85 21.71 -2.29
N ASP A 353 -3.96 21.62 -3.03
CA ASP A 353 -5.32 21.44 -2.49
C ASP A 353 -5.56 20.05 -1.87
N ARG A 354 -4.68 19.08 -2.18
CA ARG A 354 -4.68 17.73 -1.60
C ARG A 354 -3.78 17.62 -0.37
N ILE A 355 -3.13 18.72 0.05
CA ILE A 355 -2.26 18.78 1.22
C ILE A 355 -2.92 19.67 2.27
N ARG A 356 -3.30 19.10 3.41
CA ARG A 356 -3.92 19.83 4.51
C ARG A 356 -3.02 19.84 5.74
N VAL A 357 -2.63 21.02 6.20
CA VAL A 357 -1.95 21.18 7.49
C VAL A 357 -3.01 21.34 8.57
N ILE A 358 -3.07 20.40 9.51
CA ILE A 358 -4.01 20.40 10.63
C ILE A 358 -3.42 21.24 11.75
N ARG A 359 -4.06 22.37 12.07
CA ARG A 359 -3.54 23.36 13.05
C ARG A 359 -4.31 23.39 14.36
N ALA A 360 -5.46 22.74 14.42
CA ALA A 360 -6.27 22.67 15.63
C ALA A 360 -6.85 21.28 15.85
N GLU A 361 -7.13 20.96 17.12
CA GLU A 361 -7.62 19.63 17.49
C GLU A 361 -9.02 19.32 16.92
N ASN A 362 -9.85 20.35 16.74
CA ASN A 362 -11.19 20.23 16.14
C ASN A 362 -11.15 20.02 14.61
N GLU A 363 -9.98 20.18 13.98
CA GLU A 363 -9.75 19.88 12.56
C GLU A 363 -9.36 18.42 12.33
N LEU A 364 -8.97 17.66 13.37
CA LEU A 364 -8.69 16.24 13.25
C LEU A 364 -9.91 15.48 12.75
N ARG A 365 -9.66 14.51 11.88
CA ARG A 365 -10.66 13.63 11.27
C ARG A 365 -10.09 12.22 11.20
N SER A 366 -10.96 11.23 11.06
CA SER A 366 -10.52 9.87 10.81
C SER A 366 -9.74 9.76 9.49
N VAL A 367 -8.69 8.93 9.49
CA VAL A 367 -7.80 8.70 8.35
C VAL A 367 -7.56 7.21 8.15
N ASP A 368 -7.35 6.79 6.91
CA ASP A 368 -7.09 5.39 6.59
C ASP A 368 -5.66 4.98 7.01
N VAL A 369 -4.71 5.91 6.93
CA VAL A 369 -3.31 5.70 7.36
C VAL A 369 -2.84 6.82 8.27
N LEU A 370 -2.28 6.47 9.43
CA LEU A 370 -1.65 7.42 10.35
C LEU A 370 -0.18 7.05 10.57
N CYS A 371 0.73 7.97 10.30
CA CYS A 371 2.17 7.77 10.47
C CYS A 371 2.70 8.50 11.72
N ASN A 372 3.48 7.79 12.51
CA ASN A 372 4.17 8.27 13.71
C ASN A 372 5.58 7.65 13.79
N LEU A 373 6.35 7.80 12.70
CA LEU A 373 7.72 7.27 12.63
C LEU A 373 8.65 8.15 13.48
N SER A 374 9.58 7.51 14.21
CA SER A 374 10.49 8.17 15.16
C SER A 374 9.80 9.17 16.12
N GLY A 375 8.55 8.88 16.50
CA GLY A 375 7.66 9.80 17.19
C GLY A 375 7.29 9.40 18.61
N PHE A 376 6.00 9.49 18.94
CA PHE A 376 5.46 9.06 20.22
C PHE A 376 5.63 7.54 20.41
N GLY A 377 6.32 7.13 21.47
CA GLY A 377 6.71 5.73 21.68
C GLY A 377 8.15 5.39 21.25
N ASP A 378 8.86 6.31 20.58
CA ASP A 378 10.30 6.25 20.35
C ASP A 378 11.02 7.46 20.95
N ARG A 379 10.85 8.64 20.34
CA ARG A 379 11.51 9.90 20.73
C ARG A 379 10.64 10.80 21.61
N HIS A 380 9.33 10.55 21.64
CA HIS A 380 8.36 11.34 22.41
C HIS A 380 7.54 10.43 23.32
N ASN A 381 7.00 11.01 24.40
CA ASN A 381 6.27 10.23 25.39
C ASN A 381 4.93 9.73 24.83
N VAL A 382 4.71 8.41 24.88
CA VAL A 382 3.59 7.75 24.20
C VAL A 382 2.19 8.21 24.62
N PRO A 383 1.89 8.63 25.88
CA PRO A 383 0.53 9.02 26.26
C PRO A 383 -0.02 10.21 25.46
N PHE A 384 0.86 11.09 24.94
CA PHE A 384 0.43 12.21 24.09
C PHE A 384 -0.12 11.75 22.72
N LEU A 385 0.12 10.50 22.32
CA LEU A 385 -0.44 9.90 21.11
C LEU A 385 -1.95 9.62 21.23
N GLY A 386 -2.46 9.42 22.46
CA GLY A 386 -3.81 8.91 22.72
C GLY A 386 -4.90 9.70 22.01
N LYS A 387 -4.87 11.02 22.11
CA LYS A 387 -5.88 11.87 21.47
C LYS A 387 -5.90 11.78 19.94
N PHE A 388 -4.76 11.51 19.32
CA PHE A 388 -4.69 11.32 17.87
C PHE A 388 -5.26 9.95 17.50
N LEU A 389 -4.97 8.90 18.28
CA LEU A 389 -5.58 7.59 18.07
C LEU A 389 -7.11 7.64 18.28
N GLU A 390 -7.58 8.36 19.29
CA GLU A 390 -9.02 8.53 19.57
C GLU A 390 -9.77 9.28 18.47
N ARG A 391 -9.15 10.29 17.84
CA ARG A 391 -9.81 11.14 16.83
C ARG A 391 -9.55 10.75 15.38
N CYS A 392 -8.42 10.11 15.10
CA CYS A 392 -7.98 9.81 13.73
C CYS A 392 -8.23 8.36 13.32
N LEU A 393 -8.53 7.45 14.24
CA LEU A 393 -8.79 6.06 13.88
C LEU A 393 -10.27 5.80 13.56
N HIS A 394 -10.47 4.94 12.58
CA HIS A 394 -11.71 4.24 12.28
C HIS A 394 -11.40 2.75 12.16
N ALA A 395 -12.40 1.88 11.96
CA ALA A 395 -12.21 0.43 12.05
C ALA A 395 -11.10 -0.12 11.12
N ASP A 396 -11.02 0.42 9.89
CA ASP A 396 -10.03 -0.02 8.89
C ASP A 396 -8.67 0.69 8.95
N SER A 397 -8.45 1.64 9.88
CA SER A 397 -7.21 2.43 9.87
C SER A 397 -5.96 1.57 10.03
N ARG A 398 -4.82 2.04 9.53
CA ARG A 398 -3.48 1.49 9.78
C ARG A 398 -2.58 2.54 10.39
N VAL A 399 -1.97 2.24 11.53
CA VAL A 399 -0.96 3.12 12.13
C VAL A 399 0.43 2.53 11.93
N PHE A 400 1.31 3.29 11.29
CA PHE A 400 2.72 2.92 11.17
C PHE A 400 3.54 3.74 12.15
N MET A 401 4.25 3.07 13.06
CA MET A 401 5.03 3.75 14.09
C MET A 401 6.26 2.97 14.52
N ASP A 402 7.22 3.69 15.09
CA ASP A 402 8.40 3.12 15.72
C ASP A 402 8.21 3.05 17.24
N VAL A 403 8.53 1.89 17.83
CA VAL A 403 8.42 1.63 19.27
C VAL A 403 9.78 1.29 19.85
N ARG A 404 10.30 2.15 20.70
CA ARG A 404 11.55 1.91 21.46
C ARG A 404 11.27 1.01 22.65
N LYS A 405 12.11 -0.02 22.85
CA LYS A 405 12.06 -0.89 24.04
C LYS A 405 12.18 -0.05 25.30
N GLY A 406 11.25 -0.22 26.24
CA GLY A 406 11.22 0.52 27.51
C GLY A 406 10.43 1.84 27.48
N SER A 407 9.89 2.26 26.32
CA SER A 407 9.09 3.49 26.21
C SER A 407 7.69 3.44 26.85
N GLY A 408 7.22 2.26 27.26
CA GLY A 408 5.84 2.03 27.69
C GLY A 408 4.81 1.96 26.55
N ALA A 409 5.23 2.03 25.28
CA ALA A 409 4.31 2.07 24.15
C ALA A 409 3.53 0.77 23.93
N PHE A 410 4.15 -0.41 24.06
CA PHE A 410 3.43 -1.68 23.84
C PHE A 410 2.24 -1.86 24.80
N PRO A 411 2.37 -1.68 26.13
CA PRO A 411 1.22 -1.67 27.03
C PRO A 411 0.16 -0.63 26.67
N PHE A 412 0.58 0.59 26.32
CA PHE A 412 -0.34 1.67 25.93
C PHE A 412 -1.16 1.32 24.68
N LEU A 413 -0.51 0.79 23.64
CA LEU A 413 -1.14 0.49 22.35
C LEU A 413 -2.15 -0.66 22.41
N LYS A 414 -2.05 -1.56 23.41
CA LYS A 414 -3.02 -2.65 23.62
C LYS A 414 -4.45 -2.15 23.82
N ALA A 415 -4.63 -0.93 24.32
CA ALA A 415 -5.95 -0.32 24.46
C ALA A 415 -6.58 0.05 23.09
N PHE A 416 -5.75 0.31 22.08
CA PHE A 416 -6.19 0.82 20.78
C PHE A 416 -6.26 -0.25 19.69
N GLY A 417 -5.43 -1.30 19.76
CA GLY A 417 -5.35 -2.25 18.67
C GLY A 417 -4.38 -3.41 18.86
N THR A 418 -4.31 -4.24 17.82
CA THR A 418 -3.29 -5.29 17.67
C THR A 418 -2.18 -4.77 16.76
N TYR A 419 -0.94 -5.19 17.00
CA TYR A 419 0.19 -4.73 16.21
C TYR A 419 0.99 -5.89 15.61
N THR A 420 1.48 -5.67 14.39
CA THR A 420 2.38 -6.57 13.67
C THR A 420 3.78 -5.96 13.62
N PRO A 421 4.82 -6.64 14.15
CA PRO A 421 6.21 -6.22 13.96
C PRO A 421 6.61 -6.31 12.49
N LEU A 422 7.20 -5.25 11.96
CA LEU A 422 7.64 -5.17 10.55
C LEU A 422 9.17 -5.26 10.44
N SER A 423 9.88 -4.57 11.32
CA SER A 423 11.35 -4.57 11.35
C SER A 423 11.86 -4.14 12.72
N THR A 424 13.09 -4.51 13.05
CA THR A 424 13.75 -4.06 14.28
C THR A 424 15.15 -3.54 13.97
N ARG A 425 15.51 -2.40 14.55
CA ARG A 425 16.85 -1.81 14.51
C ARG A 425 17.35 -1.52 15.93
N GLU A 426 18.64 -1.28 16.08
CA GLU A 426 19.23 -0.83 17.34
C GLU A 426 19.70 0.63 17.19
N GLU A 427 19.34 1.48 18.16
CA GLU A 427 19.72 2.90 18.21
C GLU A 427 19.95 3.27 19.69
N ASP A 428 21.11 3.84 20.01
CA ASP A 428 21.52 4.17 21.38
C ASP A 428 21.42 2.99 22.37
N GLY A 429 21.80 1.79 21.93
CA GLY A 429 21.76 0.56 22.74
C GLY A 429 20.34 0.04 23.03
N HIS A 430 19.31 0.61 22.39
CA HIS A 430 17.92 0.19 22.56
C HIS A 430 17.36 -0.38 21.25
N PRO A 431 16.70 -1.55 21.29
CA PRO A 431 15.91 -2.02 20.17
C PRO A 431 14.74 -1.09 19.90
N ILE A 432 14.55 -0.72 18.64
CA ILE A 432 13.39 -0.01 18.11
C ILE A 432 12.72 -0.91 17.09
N THR A 433 11.46 -1.26 17.36
CA THR A 433 10.66 -2.09 16.48
C THR A 433 9.67 -1.20 15.73
N ARG A 434 9.72 -1.23 14.41
CA ARG A 434 8.67 -0.65 13.57
C ARG A 434 7.48 -1.60 13.53
N ILE A 435 6.29 -1.06 13.74
CA ILE A 435 5.05 -1.83 13.77
C ILE A 435 3.98 -1.24 12.86
N ARG A 436 3.05 -2.09 12.43
CA ARG A 436 1.73 -1.71 11.92
C ARG A 436 0.67 -2.05 12.98
N LEU A 437 -0.02 -1.05 13.50
CA LEU A 437 -1.16 -1.23 14.40
C LEU A 437 -2.46 -1.24 13.59
N GLN A 438 -3.35 -2.16 13.93
CA GLN A 438 -4.72 -2.26 13.44
C GLN A 438 -5.69 -2.05 14.62
N PRO A 439 -6.69 -1.17 14.50
CA PRO A 439 -7.69 -1.00 15.53
C PRO A 439 -8.38 -2.32 15.88
N LYS A 440 -8.63 -2.53 17.18
CA LYS A 440 -9.38 -3.68 17.66
C LYS A 440 -10.82 -3.30 17.95
N ALA A 441 -11.69 -4.30 18.06
CA ALA A 441 -13.04 -4.10 18.56
C ALA A 441 -12.97 -3.40 19.94
N PRO A 442 -13.78 -2.36 20.16
CA PRO A 442 -13.80 -1.64 21.43
C PRO A 442 -14.15 -2.60 22.55
N GLU A 443 -13.47 -2.45 23.70
CA GLU A 443 -13.76 -3.27 24.86
C GLU A 443 -15.17 -2.98 25.37
N VAL A 444 -15.86 -4.07 25.66
CA VAL A 444 -17.19 -4.05 26.23
C VAL A 444 -17.09 -3.56 27.67
N ALA A 445 -17.24 -2.26 27.86
CA ALA A 445 -17.35 -1.66 29.20
C ALA A 445 -18.81 -1.75 29.70
N PRO A 446 -19.04 -1.98 31.00
CA PRO A 446 -20.34 -1.68 31.63
C PRO A 446 -20.76 -0.25 31.29
N SER A 447 -22.08 0.05 31.28
CA SER A 447 -22.47 1.46 31.22
C SER A 447 -21.86 2.16 32.43
N ASP A 448 -21.16 3.26 32.18
CA ASP A 448 -20.74 4.17 33.23
C ASP A 448 -21.98 5.00 33.63
N ASP A 449 -22.16 5.28 34.93
CA ASP A 449 -23.36 5.95 35.46
C ASP A 449 -23.66 7.28 34.74
N ASN A 450 -22.61 7.91 34.20
CA ASN A 450 -22.69 9.14 33.43
C ASN A 450 -23.43 8.97 32.08
N TRP A 451 -23.19 7.87 31.35
CA TRP A 451 -23.88 7.65 30.07
C TRP A 451 -25.36 7.35 30.26
N ASP A 452 -25.72 6.58 31.27
CA ASP A 452 -27.13 6.24 31.52
C ASP A 452 -27.95 7.51 31.83
N GLN A 453 -27.34 8.47 32.53
CA GLN A 453 -27.93 9.80 32.73
C GLN A 453 -28.08 10.58 31.42
N ILE A 454 -27.05 10.63 30.57
CA ILE A 454 -27.11 11.30 29.27
C ILE A 454 -28.18 10.65 28.37
N ALA A 455 -28.24 9.33 28.32
CA ALA A 455 -29.23 8.59 27.53
C ALA A 455 -30.65 8.86 28.02
N GLN A 456 -30.89 8.90 29.34
CA GLN A 456 -32.18 9.29 29.91
C GLN A 456 -32.55 10.74 29.58
N GLN A 457 -31.59 11.67 29.60
CA GLN A 457 -31.82 13.05 29.19
C GLN A 457 -32.18 13.15 27.69
N LEU A 458 -31.48 12.40 26.84
CA LEU A 458 -31.77 12.33 25.41
C LEU A 458 -33.14 11.73 25.12
N ALA A 459 -33.55 10.70 25.86
CA ALA A 459 -34.88 10.09 25.76
C ALA A 459 -35.99 11.12 26.03
N GLY A 460 -35.75 12.05 26.96
CA GLY A 460 -36.76 13.03 27.38
C GLY A 460 -37.88 12.40 28.22
N LYS A 461 -38.88 13.22 28.57
CA LYS A 461 -39.93 12.85 29.52
C LYS A 461 -40.84 11.69 29.07
N ASP A 462 -41.02 11.54 27.75
CA ASP A 462 -41.93 10.56 27.15
C ASP A 462 -41.17 9.36 26.56
N GLY A 463 -39.83 9.43 26.53
CA GLY A 463 -38.96 8.40 25.98
C GLY A 463 -38.48 7.40 27.05
N TRP A 464 -37.64 6.47 26.62
CA TRP A 464 -37.05 5.48 27.53
C TRP A 464 -35.68 5.02 27.06
N TYR A 465 -34.90 4.50 28.01
CA TYR A 465 -33.59 3.90 27.77
C TYR A 465 -33.52 2.54 28.45
N ARG A 466 -33.04 1.53 27.73
CA ARG A 466 -32.84 0.15 28.23
C ARG A 466 -31.38 -0.22 28.05
N ALA A 467 -30.62 -0.29 29.14
CA ALA A 467 -29.26 -0.82 29.15
C ALA A 467 -29.30 -2.36 29.10
N GLY A 468 -28.41 -2.95 28.31
CA GLY A 468 -28.30 -4.38 28.10
C GLY A 468 -26.89 -4.92 28.36
N PRO A 469 -26.71 -6.25 28.29
CA PRO A 469 -25.43 -6.88 28.43
C PRO A 469 -24.50 -6.49 27.29
N GLU A 470 -23.21 -6.71 27.53
CA GLU A 470 -22.13 -6.38 26.63
C GLU A 470 -22.13 -4.93 26.09
N GLY A 471 -22.76 -3.99 26.79
CA GLY A 471 -22.81 -2.59 26.38
C GLY A 471 -23.84 -2.25 25.32
N HIS A 472 -24.68 -3.21 24.94
CA HIS A 472 -25.83 -2.95 24.08
C HIS A 472 -26.86 -2.08 24.81
N SER A 473 -27.56 -1.23 24.07
CA SER A 473 -28.68 -0.47 24.64
C SER A 473 -29.69 -0.03 23.60
N PHE A 474 -30.91 0.21 24.05
CA PHE A 474 -31.98 0.79 23.24
C PHE A 474 -32.33 2.15 23.83
N LEU A 475 -32.37 3.17 22.98
CA LEU A 475 -32.72 4.55 23.35
C LEU A 475 -33.87 5.03 22.48
N PHE A 476 -35.06 5.18 23.07
CA PHE A 476 -36.23 5.71 22.41
C PHE A 476 -36.42 7.19 22.72
N MET A 477 -36.53 7.99 21.66
CA MET A 477 -36.69 9.44 21.69
C MET A 477 -37.95 9.80 20.90
N PRO A 478 -39.11 9.92 21.54
CA PRO A 478 -40.37 10.24 20.88
C PRO A 478 -40.37 11.70 20.39
N ARG A 479 -40.91 11.89 19.19
CA ARG A 479 -41.21 13.20 18.60
C ARG A 479 -42.53 13.07 17.82
N ASP A 480 -42.48 13.08 16.49
CA ASP A 480 -43.63 12.82 15.63
C ASP A 480 -44.17 11.38 15.82
N PRO A 481 -45.47 11.19 16.10
CA PRO A 481 -46.09 9.87 16.22
C PRO A 481 -46.29 9.13 14.88
N ASP A 482 -46.14 9.78 13.73
CA ASP A 482 -46.37 9.14 12.42
C ASP A 482 -45.19 8.28 11.97
N THR A 483 -43.95 8.76 12.18
CA THR A 483 -42.73 8.11 11.66
C THR A 483 -41.76 7.76 12.77
N LEU A 484 -41.41 6.47 12.86
CA LEU A 484 -40.32 5.95 13.67
C LEU A 484 -39.13 5.56 12.78
N VAL A 485 -37.96 6.10 13.10
CA VAL A 485 -36.69 5.64 12.52
C VAL A 485 -35.92 4.82 13.55
N VAL A 486 -35.70 3.54 13.25
CA VAL A 486 -34.87 2.62 14.04
C VAL A 486 -33.47 2.61 13.45
N THR A 487 -32.47 3.03 14.22
CA THR A 487 -31.10 3.20 13.71
C THR A 487 -30.13 2.26 14.39
N PHE A 488 -29.22 1.69 13.59
CA PHE A 488 -28.18 0.80 14.06
C PHE A 488 -26.81 1.41 13.78
N ASP A 489 -25.95 1.38 14.79
CA ASP A 489 -24.57 1.83 14.72
C ASP A 489 -23.72 0.93 13.82
N ASN A 490 -22.77 1.55 13.13
CA ASN A 490 -21.71 0.86 12.38
C ASN A 490 -20.47 0.65 13.27
N LEU A 491 -19.43 0.03 12.71
CA LEU A 491 -18.17 -0.25 13.43
C LEU A 491 -17.50 1.01 13.97
N ASP A 492 -17.49 2.08 13.19
CA ASP A 492 -16.83 3.34 13.54
C ASP A 492 -17.53 4.02 14.72
N ILE A 493 -18.87 4.09 14.69
CA ILE A 493 -19.66 4.63 15.81
C ILE A 493 -19.49 3.76 17.05
N ALA A 494 -19.41 2.44 16.88
CA ALA A 494 -19.14 1.54 18.00
C ALA A 494 -17.79 1.81 18.67
N MET A 495 -16.80 2.34 17.93
CA MET A 495 -15.49 2.75 18.48
C MET A 495 -15.50 4.11 19.20
N THR A 496 -16.54 4.94 19.02
CA THR A 496 -16.61 6.25 19.69
C THR A 496 -16.90 6.12 21.18
N LYS A 497 -16.40 7.08 21.98
CA LYS A 497 -16.73 7.16 23.41
C LYS A 497 -18.24 7.27 23.59
N ARG A 498 -18.81 6.52 24.53
CA ARG A 498 -20.27 6.46 24.73
C ARG A 498 -20.89 7.83 25.02
N GLU A 499 -20.23 8.67 25.82
CA GLU A 499 -20.69 10.03 26.15
C GLU A 499 -20.91 10.93 24.92
N ASP A 500 -20.05 10.79 23.92
CA ASP A 500 -20.10 11.53 22.65
C ASP A 500 -20.99 10.83 21.60
N ARG A 501 -21.35 9.57 21.85
CA ARG A 501 -22.10 8.75 20.91
C ARG A 501 -23.53 9.26 20.82
N ARG A 502 -23.90 9.70 19.62
CA ARG A 502 -25.29 9.89 19.23
C ARG A 502 -25.64 8.75 18.28
N PRO A 503 -26.89 8.23 18.30
CA PRO A 503 -27.22 7.14 17.41
C PRO A 503 -27.11 7.61 15.95
N TRP A 504 -26.77 6.69 15.07
CA TRP A 504 -26.49 7.00 13.67
C TRP A 504 -27.61 7.84 13.02
N GLY A 505 -27.24 9.00 12.46
CA GLY A 505 -28.18 9.90 11.80
C GLY A 505 -29.02 10.80 12.72
N TYR A 506 -28.71 10.86 14.01
CA TYR A 506 -29.43 11.65 15.02
C TYR A 506 -29.83 13.05 14.55
N SER A 507 -28.87 13.87 14.09
CA SER A 507 -29.12 15.27 13.75
C SER A 507 -30.18 15.43 12.66
N PHE A 508 -30.07 14.71 11.54
CA PHE A 508 -31.04 14.89 10.46
C PHE A 508 -32.41 14.28 10.79
N ILE A 509 -32.48 13.23 11.62
CA ILE A 509 -33.76 12.65 12.09
C ILE A 509 -34.45 13.65 13.02
N GLN A 510 -33.69 14.28 13.92
CA GLN A 510 -34.17 15.35 14.79
C GLN A 510 -34.68 16.54 13.97
N ASP A 511 -33.95 16.97 12.94
CA ASP A 511 -34.33 18.10 12.08
C ASP A 511 -35.63 17.85 11.31
N GLN A 512 -35.96 16.59 10.99
CA GLN A 512 -37.25 16.20 10.41
C GLN A 512 -38.38 16.07 11.44
N GLY A 513 -38.06 16.11 12.73
CA GLY A 513 -39.03 15.93 13.81
C GLY A 513 -39.47 14.49 14.05
N TRP A 514 -38.83 13.48 13.45
CA TRP A 514 -39.27 12.08 13.57
C TRP A 514 -38.92 11.44 14.92
N SER A 515 -39.77 10.50 15.35
CA SER A 515 -39.46 9.62 16.48
C SER A 515 -38.29 8.70 16.13
N MET A 516 -37.46 8.39 17.12
CA MET A 516 -36.22 7.64 16.89
C MET A 516 -36.02 6.55 17.93
N LEU A 517 -35.69 5.34 17.48
CA LEU A 517 -35.19 4.26 18.33
C LEU A 517 -33.73 3.97 17.95
N GLY A 518 -32.80 4.47 18.76
CA GLY A 518 -31.38 4.14 18.63
C GLY A 518 -31.11 2.76 19.21
N VAL A 519 -30.54 1.86 18.41
CA VAL A 519 -30.08 0.53 18.84
C VAL A 519 -28.56 0.54 18.86
N LEU A 520 -28.00 0.78 20.03
CA LEU A 520 -26.57 1.00 20.20
C LEU A 520 -25.85 -0.33 20.38
N ALA A 521 -24.80 -0.54 19.58
CA ALA A 521 -23.93 -1.70 19.71
C ALA A 521 -22.89 -1.50 20.81
N GLY A 522 -22.75 -2.46 21.73
CA GLY A 522 -21.70 -2.40 22.74
C GLY A 522 -20.28 -2.66 22.20
N GLY A 523 -20.19 -3.14 20.95
CA GLY A 523 -18.94 -3.29 20.21
C GLY A 523 -19.22 -3.83 18.80
N TRP A 524 -18.23 -4.49 18.21
CA TRP A 524 -18.36 -5.15 16.91
C TRP A 524 -19.05 -6.50 17.08
N THR A 525 -20.35 -6.52 17.32
CA THR A 525 -21.10 -7.75 17.70
C THR A 525 -22.10 -8.21 16.65
N TRP A 526 -22.32 -7.42 15.59
CA TRP A 526 -23.39 -7.64 14.62
C TRP A 526 -24.76 -7.78 15.28
N TYR A 527 -24.94 -7.23 16.48
CA TYR A 527 -26.21 -7.32 17.23
C TYR A 527 -26.66 -8.78 17.48
N ARG A 528 -25.71 -9.71 17.55
CA ARG A 528 -25.96 -11.14 17.77
C ARG A 528 -26.02 -11.55 19.24
N GLU A 529 -25.98 -10.58 20.13
CA GLU A 529 -26.20 -10.85 21.55
C GLU A 529 -27.71 -11.18 21.76
N PRO A 530 -28.06 -12.27 22.47
CA PRO A 530 -29.45 -12.72 22.63
C PRO A 530 -30.43 -11.72 23.24
N TRP A 531 -29.99 -10.87 24.18
CA TRP A 531 -30.81 -9.81 24.76
C TRP A 531 -31.28 -8.81 23.71
N VAL A 532 -30.49 -8.50 22.68
CA VAL A 532 -30.93 -7.63 21.57
C VAL A 532 -32.15 -8.22 20.85
N CYS A 533 -32.10 -9.52 20.54
CA CYS A 533 -33.22 -10.25 19.94
C CYS A 533 -34.46 -10.24 20.85
N ALA A 534 -34.27 -10.47 22.16
CA ALA A 534 -35.35 -10.45 23.13
C ALA A 534 -36.00 -9.06 23.28
N GLN A 535 -35.24 -7.97 23.14
CA GLN A 535 -35.81 -6.62 23.16
C GLN A 535 -36.72 -6.37 21.95
N PHE A 536 -36.29 -6.77 20.75
CA PHE A 536 -37.14 -6.65 19.56
C PHE A 536 -38.41 -7.50 19.67
N ASP A 537 -38.31 -8.70 20.24
CA ASP A 537 -39.47 -9.55 20.52
C ASP A 537 -40.45 -8.90 21.49
N ALA A 538 -39.95 -8.32 22.58
CA ALA A 538 -40.77 -7.61 23.56
C ALA A 538 -41.48 -6.42 22.91
N LEU A 539 -40.76 -5.57 22.18
CA LEU A 539 -41.34 -4.41 21.47
C LEU A 539 -42.41 -4.84 20.46
N GLN A 540 -42.19 -5.95 19.75
CA GLN A 540 -43.18 -6.50 18.83
C GLN A 540 -44.45 -6.96 19.57
N GLN A 541 -44.29 -7.71 20.67
CA GLN A 541 -45.40 -8.24 21.47
C GLN A 541 -46.20 -7.12 22.15
N GLU A 542 -45.52 -6.09 22.63
CA GLU A 542 -46.10 -4.88 23.23
C GLU A 542 -46.84 -4.01 22.19
N GLY A 543 -46.73 -4.31 20.89
CA GLY A 543 -47.33 -3.52 19.82
C GLY A 543 -46.65 -2.17 19.60
N PHE A 544 -45.43 -1.97 20.11
CA PHE A 544 -44.69 -0.72 20.04
C PHE A 544 -44.55 -0.20 18.61
N PHE A 545 -44.27 -1.06 17.64
CA PHE A 545 -44.14 -0.63 16.24
C PHE A 545 -45.48 -0.25 15.58
N LYS A 546 -46.61 -0.78 16.08
CA LYS A 546 -47.94 -0.55 15.51
C LYS A 546 -48.51 0.84 15.82
N GLN A 547 -47.92 1.56 16.78
CA GLN A 547 -48.35 2.92 17.10
C GLN A 547 -47.91 3.94 16.04
N PHE A 548 -46.96 3.58 15.17
CA PHE A 548 -46.44 4.45 14.12
C PHE A 548 -47.05 4.06 12.78
N ARG A 549 -47.41 5.06 11.97
CA ARG A 549 -47.88 4.85 10.59
C ARG A 549 -46.77 4.29 9.70
N ARG A 550 -45.53 4.70 9.96
CA ARG A 550 -44.34 4.32 9.18
C ARG A 550 -43.18 3.99 10.10
N VAL A 551 -42.60 2.81 9.90
CA VAL A 551 -41.40 2.36 10.61
C VAL A 551 -40.30 2.14 9.59
N VAL A 552 -39.12 2.71 9.84
CA VAL A 552 -37.97 2.58 8.93
C VAL A 552 -36.73 2.15 9.68
N PHE A 553 -36.10 1.06 9.25
CA PHE A 553 -34.87 0.53 9.81
C PHE A 553 -33.69 1.01 8.96
N TYR A 554 -32.68 1.58 9.60
CA TYR A 554 -31.59 2.29 8.93
C TYR A 554 -30.22 1.94 9.51
N GLY A 555 -29.27 1.59 8.64
CA GLY A 555 -27.89 1.36 9.06
C GLY A 555 -26.90 1.16 7.90
N ALA A 556 -25.62 1.09 8.25
CA ALA A 556 -24.51 0.85 7.32
C ALA A 556 -23.59 -0.26 7.83
N SER A 557 -23.05 -1.11 6.94
CA SER A 557 -22.19 -2.26 7.26
C SER A 557 -22.84 -3.14 8.34
N MET A 558 -22.25 -3.26 9.52
CA MET A 558 -22.80 -3.98 10.67
C MET A 558 -24.22 -3.51 11.04
N GLY A 559 -24.46 -2.20 11.00
CA GLY A 559 -25.79 -1.65 11.23
C GLY A 559 -26.74 -1.91 10.06
N GLY A 560 -26.21 -2.02 8.84
CA GLY A 560 -26.99 -2.40 7.66
C GLY A 560 -27.46 -3.86 7.71
N TYR A 561 -26.60 -4.76 8.22
CA TYR A 561 -26.99 -6.12 8.57
C TYR A 561 -28.17 -6.09 9.56
N ALA A 562 -28.04 -5.38 10.67
CA ALA A 562 -29.07 -5.34 11.71
C ALA A 562 -30.40 -4.73 11.22
N ALA A 563 -30.34 -3.67 10.41
CA ALA A 563 -31.51 -3.06 9.79
C ALA A 563 -32.30 -4.06 8.95
N CYS A 564 -31.62 -4.92 8.19
CA CYS A 564 -32.26 -5.99 7.43
C CYS A 564 -32.70 -7.18 8.31
N ALA A 565 -31.84 -7.60 9.24
CA ALA A 565 -32.04 -8.79 10.08
C ALA A 565 -33.23 -8.66 11.04
N PHE A 566 -33.44 -7.48 11.62
CA PHE A 566 -34.53 -7.25 12.58
C PHE A 566 -35.85 -6.78 11.93
N ALA A 567 -35.92 -6.69 10.60
CA ALA A 567 -37.15 -6.34 9.89
C ALA A 567 -38.39 -7.17 10.33
N PRO A 568 -38.29 -8.49 10.63
CA PRO A 568 -39.44 -9.26 11.11
C PRO A 568 -40.01 -8.82 12.46
N ALA A 569 -39.30 -8.01 13.26
CA ALA A 569 -39.83 -7.43 14.50
C ALA A 569 -40.91 -6.36 14.22
N ALA A 570 -40.82 -5.69 13.07
CA ALA A 570 -41.79 -4.72 12.58
C ALA A 570 -42.22 -5.07 11.14
N PRO A 571 -43.05 -6.12 10.94
CA PRO A 571 -43.49 -6.53 9.61
C PRO A 571 -44.13 -5.36 8.84
N GLY A 572 -43.74 -5.16 7.59
CA GLY A 572 -44.17 -4.02 6.77
C GLY A 572 -43.36 -2.74 6.97
N CYS A 573 -42.29 -2.74 7.77
CA CYS A 573 -41.33 -1.64 7.82
C CYS A 573 -40.62 -1.44 6.48
N ASP A 574 -40.01 -0.27 6.28
CA ASP A 574 -39.03 -0.07 5.22
C ASP A 574 -37.61 -0.20 5.77
N VAL A 575 -36.68 -0.67 4.95
CA VAL A 575 -35.26 -0.84 5.31
C VAL A 575 -34.39 -0.03 4.37
N VAL A 576 -33.41 0.70 4.93
CA VAL A 576 -32.37 1.41 4.19
C VAL A 576 -31.01 0.93 4.69
N ALA A 577 -30.28 0.19 3.85
CA ALA A 577 -29.03 -0.44 4.20
C ALA A 577 -27.90 -0.02 3.25
N ILE A 578 -26.78 0.47 3.81
CA ILE A 578 -25.58 0.85 3.04
C ILE A 578 -24.50 -0.22 3.25
N SER A 579 -24.04 -0.84 2.17
CA SER A 579 -23.04 -1.92 2.15
C SER A 579 -23.30 -2.99 3.24
N PRO A 580 -24.51 -3.55 3.37
CA PRO A 580 -24.82 -4.50 4.43
C PRO A 580 -24.07 -5.82 4.23
N GLN A 581 -23.62 -6.41 5.33
CA GLN A 581 -23.39 -7.85 5.37
C GLN A 581 -24.76 -8.54 5.44
N SER A 582 -24.98 -9.60 4.66
CA SER A 582 -26.19 -10.44 4.79
C SER A 582 -26.13 -11.35 6.02
N THR A 583 -24.93 -11.83 6.33
CA THR A 583 -24.52 -12.63 7.49
C THR A 583 -22.99 -12.66 7.46
N VAL A 584 -22.34 -13.06 8.55
CA VAL A 584 -20.89 -13.35 8.56
C VAL A 584 -20.61 -14.80 8.97
N ASP A 585 -21.64 -15.65 8.95
CA ASP A 585 -21.51 -17.09 9.07
C ASP A 585 -20.71 -17.66 7.90
N ARG A 586 -19.52 -18.21 8.19
CA ARG A 586 -18.61 -18.74 7.18
C ARG A 586 -19.13 -19.98 6.45
N SER A 587 -20.12 -20.69 7.00
CA SER A 587 -20.78 -21.79 6.29
C SER A 587 -21.67 -21.29 5.15
N ILE A 588 -22.15 -20.04 5.25
CA ILE A 588 -23.03 -19.39 4.28
C ILE A 588 -22.24 -18.45 3.35
N VAL A 589 -21.28 -17.70 3.91
CA VAL A 589 -20.45 -16.71 3.20
C VAL A 589 -18.95 -16.98 3.39
N PRO A 590 -18.41 -18.11 2.88
CA PRO A 590 -17.01 -18.49 3.10
C PRO A 590 -15.99 -17.48 2.51
N TRP A 591 -16.44 -16.63 1.59
CA TRP A 591 -15.67 -15.57 0.95
C TRP A 591 -15.57 -14.28 1.78
N GLU A 592 -16.37 -14.09 2.82
CA GLU A 592 -16.25 -12.93 3.73
C GLU A 592 -15.07 -13.15 4.69
N THR A 593 -14.07 -12.27 4.61
CA THR A 593 -12.77 -12.42 5.28
C THR A 593 -12.45 -11.30 6.28
N ARG A 594 -13.25 -10.23 6.29
CA ARG A 594 -12.96 -8.98 7.00
C ARG A 594 -13.19 -9.09 8.51
N TYR A 595 -14.30 -9.71 8.94
CA TYR A 595 -14.81 -9.56 10.30
C TYR A 595 -14.57 -10.78 11.19
N LYS A 596 -13.30 -11.16 11.37
CA LYS A 596 -12.91 -12.34 12.16
C LYS A 596 -13.39 -12.32 13.61
N THR A 597 -13.59 -11.12 14.17
CA THR A 597 -13.96 -10.93 15.58
C THR A 597 -15.35 -11.44 15.95
N VAL A 598 -16.19 -11.78 14.98
CA VAL A 598 -17.58 -12.24 15.18
C VAL A 598 -17.86 -13.60 14.55
N TRP A 599 -16.85 -14.28 14.03
CA TRP A 599 -17.04 -15.59 13.37
C TRP A 599 -17.51 -16.70 14.31
N ASP A 600 -17.39 -16.51 15.63
CA ASP A 600 -17.84 -17.41 16.68
C ASP A 600 -19.26 -17.12 17.17
N ARG A 601 -19.90 -16.03 16.73
CA ARG A 601 -21.27 -15.67 17.10
C ARG A 601 -22.30 -16.49 16.31
N ASP A 602 -23.47 -16.71 16.90
CA ASP A 602 -24.57 -17.45 16.27
C ASP A 602 -25.40 -16.56 15.34
N PHE A 603 -25.39 -16.87 14.04
CA PHE A 603 -26.17 -16.20 12.98
C PHE A 603 -27.39 -17.02 12.54
N SER A 604 -27.82 -17.99 13.34
CA SER A 604 -29.05 -18.74 13.11
C SER A 604 -30.28 -18.02 13.70
N GLY A 605 -31.44 -18.65 13.54
CA GLY A 605 -32.71 -18.18 14.08
C GLY A 605 -33.40 -17.10 13.25
N LYS A 606 -34.51 -16.59 13.77
CA LYS A 606 -35.45 -15.69 13.05
C LYS A 606 -34.91 -14.30 12.69
N TYR A 607 -33.77 -13.91 13.25
CA TYR A 607 -33.05 -12.68 12.92
C TYR A 607 -31.65 -12.98 12.37
N GLY A 608 -31.40 -14.22 11.94
CA GLY A 608 -30.06 -14.72 11.62
C GLY A 608 -29.51 -14.20 10.28
N ASP A 609 -30.05 -14.72 9.18
CA ASP A 609 -29.66 -14.33 7.83
C ASP A 609 -30.50 -13.15 7.34
N ALA A 610 -29.88 -11.98 7.27
CA ALA A 610 -30.53 -10.74 6.89
C ALA A 610 -31.07 -10.77 5.45
N ALA A 611 -30.44 -11.54 4.55
CA ALA A 611 -30.93 -11.67 3.18
C ALA A 611 -32.27 -12.41 3.13
N GLU A 612 -32.42 -13.46 3.93
CA GLU A 612 -33.63 -14.28 3.98
C GLU A 612 -34.74 -13.58 4.78
N VAL A 613 -34.46 -13.07 5.97
CA VAL A 613 -35.51 -12.61 6.89
C VAL A 613 -36.05 -11.22 6.52
N SER A 614 -35.33 -10.44 5.72
CA SER A 614 -35.76 -9.11 5.29
C SER A 614 -36.96 -9.11 4.32
N HIS A 615 -37.42 -10.28 3.84
CA HIS A 615 -38.68 -10.40 3.10
C HIS A 615 -39.90 -9.90 3.90
N ALA A 616 -39.81 -9.83 5.23
CA ALA A 616 -40.86 -9.30 6.10
C ALA A 616 -41.07 -7.78 5.98
N ALA A 617 -40.10 -7.05 5.40
CA ALA A 617 -40.20 -5.62 5.14
C ALA A 617 -41.12 -5.33 3.94
N HIS A 618 -41.75 -4.16 3.92
CA HIS A 618 -42.45 -3.65 2.73
C HIS A 618 -41.46 -3.32 1.60
N ARG A 619 -40.32 -2.68 1.92
CA ARG A 619 -39.26 -2.35 0.96
C ARG A 619 -37.88 -2.44 1.59
N VAL A 620 -36.88 -2.94 0.85
CA VAL A 620 -35.48 -2.99 1.28
C VAL A 620 -34.60 -2.28 0.25
N SER A 621 -34.08 -1.10 0.59
CA SER A 621 -33.17 -0.33 -0.28
C SER A 621 -31.71 -0.63 0.08
N ILE A 622 -30.98 -1.27 -0.83
CA ILE A 622 -29.58 -1.65 -0.63
C ILE A 622 -28.67 -0.78 -1.50
N LEU A 623 -27.87 0.06 -0.85
CA LEU A 623 -26.86 0.89 -1.50
C LEU A 623 -25.51 0.19 -1.42
N TYR A 624 -24.86 -0.09 -2.54
CA TYR A 624 -23.57 -0.80 -2.56
C TYR A 624 -22.77 -0.50 -3.83
N ASP A 625 -21.44 -0.65 -3.77
CA ASP A 625 -20.61 -0.65 -4.97
C ASP A 625 -20.58 -2.06 -5.61
N PRO A 626 -21.10 -2.26 -6.83
CA PRO A 626 -21.04 -3.56 -7.51
C PRO A 626 -19.62 -4.00 -7.90
N TYR A 627 -18.62 -3.15 -7.74
CA TYR A 627 -17.21 -3.45 -8.01
C TYR A 627 -16.37 -3.67 -6.77
N GLU A 628 -16.96 -3.56 -5.59
CA GLU A 628 -16.40 -4.02 -4.32
C GLU A 628 -16.78 -5.50 -4.14
N PRO A 629 -15.87 -6.47 -4.34
CA PRO A 629 -16.25 -7.88 -4.49
C PRO A 629 -16.99 -8.48 -3.29
N LEU A 630 -16.61 -8.11 -2.07
CA LEU A 630 -17.24 -8.63 -0.86
C LEU A 630 -18.65 -8.03 -0.67
N ASP A 631 -18.80 -6.73 -0.86
CA ASP A 631 -20.10 -6.05 -0.75
C ASP A 631 -21.06 -6.50 -1.86
N ALA A 632 -20.56 -6.64 -3.09
CA ALA A 632 -21.36 -7.09 -4.22
C ALA A 632 -21.91 -8.51 -4.00
N GLN A 633 -21.11 -9.41 -3.41
CA GLN A 633 -21.56 -10.77 -3.08
C GLN A 633 -22.59 -10.78 -1.94
N HIS A 634 -22.47 -9.90 -0.94
CA HIS A 634 -23.52 -9.76 0.08
C HIS A 634 -24.81 -9.22 -0.52
N ALA A 635 -24.75 -8.15 -1.31
CA ALA A 635 -25.91 -7.57 -1.97
C ALA A 635 -26.61 -8.60 -2.87
N ALA A 636 -25.85 -9.42 -3.61
CA ALA A 636 -26.41 -10.44 -4.50
C ALA A 636 -27.25 -11.54 -3.81
N ARG A 637 -27.11 -11.70 -2.48
CA ARG A 637 -27.94 -12.64 -1.70
C ARG A 637 -29.36 -12.11 -1.46
N PHE A 638 -29.57 -10.80 -1.49
CA PHE A 638 -30.89 -10.20 -1.29
C PHE A 638 -31.72 -10.26 -2.58
N GLN A 639 -32.54 -11.31 -2.73
CA GLN A 639 -33.24 -11.64 -3.98
C GLN A 639 -34.77 -11.51 -3.91
N HIS A 640 -35.33 -11.18 -2.74
CA HIS A 640 -36.78 -11.05 -2.59
C HIS A 640 -37.37 -9.88 -3.41
N PRO A 641 -38.66 -9.96 -3.82
CA PRO A 641 -39.28 -8.94 -4.67
C PRO A 641 -39.35 -7.53 -4.06
N ASN A 642 -39.27 -7.43 -2.73
CA ASN A 642 -39.27 -6.15 -2.00
C ASN A 642 -37.90 -5.46 -1.99
N VAL A 643 -36.85 -6.09 -2.55
CA VAL A 643 -35.48 -5.56 -2.56
C VAL A 643 -35.24 -4.66 -3.76
N GLN A 644 -34.74 -3.46 -3.49
CA GLN A 644 -34.25 -2.49 -4.47
C GLN A 644 -32.74 -2.34 -4.37
N HIS A 645 -32.03 -2.77 -5.42
CA HIS A 645 -30.59 -2.61 -5.57
C HIS A 645 -30.23 -1.23 -6.13
N LEU A 646 -29.70 -0.35 -5.28
CA LEU A 646 -29.23 0.99 -5.63
C LEU A 646 -27.70 0.98 -5.80
N ARG A 647 -27.25 0.76 -7.04
CA ARG A 647 -25.83 0.54 -7.34
C ARG A 647 -25.04 1.85 -7.33
N ALA A 648 -23.87 1.82 -6.71
CA ALA A 648 -22.95 2.94 -6.58
C ALA A 648 -21.54 2.62 -7.15
N PRO A 649 -21.39 2.42 -8.48
CA PRO A 649 -20.16 1.92 -9.06
C PRO A 649 -18.95 2.81 -8.80
N LEU A 650 -17.82 2.18 -8.44
CA LEU A 650 -16.49 2.80 -8.28
C LEU A 650 -16.40 3.80 -7.11
N LEU A 651 -17.16 3.55 -6.04
CA LEU A 651 -17.14 4.32 -4.79
C LEU A 651 -16.61 3.50 -3.58
N GLY A 652 -16.38 2.19 -3.75
CA GLY A 652 -15.83 1.25 -2.76
C GLY A 652 -16.71 1.01 -1.54
N HIS A 653 -16.17 0.26 -0.57
CA HIS A 653 -16.88 -0.16 0.65
C HIS A 653 -17.42 1.01 1.51
N ARG A 654 -16.60 2.05 1.74
CA ARG A 654 -16.99 3.22 2.57
C ARG A 654 -17.94 4.18 1.84
N LEU A 655 -18.96 3.64 1.18
CA LEU A 655 -19.90 4.35 0.32
C LEU A 655 -20.55 5.56 1.03
N GLY A 656 -20.95 5.41 2.29
CA GLY A 656 -21.52 6.52 3.07
C GLY A 656 -20.59 7.74 3.14
N SER A 657 -19.28 7.51 3.32
CA SER A 657 -18.27 8.59 3.33
C SER A 657 -18.16 9.26 1.96
N ALA A 658 -18.10 8.47 0.88
CA ALA A 658 -18.04 9.00 -0.48
C ALA A 658 -19.27 9.84 -0.84
N LEU A 659 -20.48 9.37 -0.48
CA LEU A 659 -21.73 10.12 -0.67
C LEU A 659 -21.73 11.44 0.13
N ASN A 660 -21.16 11.44 1.33
CA ASN A 660 -21.05 12.63 2.17
C ASN A 660 -20.07 13.66 1.58
N GLN A 661 -18.91 13.20 1.09
CA GLN A 661 -17.92 14.05 0.42
C GLN A 661 -18.50 14.75 -0.82
N MET A 662 -19.41 14.08 -1.54
CA MET A 662 -20.13 14.65 -2.68
C MET A 662 -21.31 15.55 -2.28
N GLY A 663 -21.65 15.66 -0.99
CA GLY A 663 -22.80 16.43 -0.50
C GLY A 663 -24.17 15.80 -0.83
N ILE A 664 -24.21 14.55 -1.27
CA ILE A 664 -25.45 13.88 -1.72
C ILE A 664 -25.98 12.83 -0.73
N LEU A 665 -25.27 12.56 0.37
CA LEU A 665 -25.72 11.59 1.37
C LEU A 665 -27.08 12.00 1.97
N SER A 666 -27.18 13.20 2.54
CA SER A 666 -28.40 13.68 3.19
C SER A 666 -29.65 13.60 2.31
N PRO A 667 -29.68 14.14 1.06
CA PRO A 667 -30.88 14.04 0.22
C PRO A 667 -31.24 12.59 -0.14
N ILE A 668 -30.26 11.71 -0.32
CA ILE A 668 -30.51 10.28 -0.58
C ILE A 668 -31.14 9.61 0.65
N ILE A 669 -30.55 9.79 1.83
CA ILE A 669 -31.04 9.13 3.05
C ILE A 669 -32.40 9.68 3.46
N LEU A 670 -32.61 10.99 3.44
CA LEU A 670 -33.92 11.58 3.77
C LEU A 670 -35.02 11.10 2.82
N GLY A 671 -34.74 11.04 1.51
CA GLY A 671 -35.67 10.45 0.53
C GLY A 671 -35.92 8.95 0.76
N ALA A 672 -34.92 8.20 1.21
CA ALA A 672 -35.10 6.77 1.48
C ALA A 672 -35.98 6.56 2.72
N LEU A 673 -35.75 7.35 3.76
CA LEU A 673 -36.49 7.29 5.02
C LEU A 673 -37.95 7.74 4.86
N ASN A 674 -38.20 8.86 4.17
CA ASN A 674 -39.57 9.36 3.97
C ASN A 674 -40.39 8.54 2.96
N GLY A 675 -39.77 7.59 2.24
CA GLY A 675 -40.44 6.74 1.26
C GLY A 675 -40.38 7.22 -0.18
N THR A 676 -39.88 8.43 -0.43
CA THR A 676 -40.01 9.12 -1.72
C THR A 676 -38.83 8.88 -2.68
N LEU A 677 -37.72 8.30 -2.23
CA LEU A 677 -36.56 8.05 -3.09
C LEU A 677 -36.90 7.03 -4.17
N THR A 678 -36.96 7.48 -5.41
CA THR A 678 -37.04 6.59 -6.57
C THR A 678 -35.63 6.21 -7.04
N ALA A 679 -35.53 5.11 -7.80
CA ALA A 679 -34.27 4.73 -8.44
C ALA A 679 -33.77 5.85 -9.38
N GLU A 680 -34.70 6.54 -10.07
CA GLU A 680 -34.35 7.64 -10.96
C GLU A 680 -33.72 8.82 -10.21
N ASP A 681 -34.33 9.25 -9.11
CA ASP A 681 -33.80 10.34 -8.29
C ASP A 681 -32.44 10.00 -7.69
N TYR A 682 -32.29 8.76 -7.19
CA TYR A 682 -31.01 8.24 -6.72
C TYR A 682 -29.93 8.34 -7.80
N TYR A 683 -30.18 7.81 -9.00
CA TYR A 683 -29.20 7.84 -10.08
C TYR A 683 -28.96 9.25 -10.64
N ARG A 684 -29.92 10.17 -10.51
CA ARG A 684 -29.75 11.59 -10.83
C ARG A 684 -28.76 12.25 -9.87
N LEU A 685 -28.97 12.09 -8.56
CA LEU A 685 -28.08 12.59 -7.50
C LEU A 685 -26.67 11.99 -7.63
N LEU A 686 -26.59 10.68 -7.87
CA LEU A 686 -25.33 9.94 -7.98
C LEU A 686 -24.44 10.40 -9.16
N ARG A 687 -24.96 11.19 -10.11
CA ARG A 687 -24.12 11.77 -11.19
C ARG A 687 -23.06 12.74 -10.67
N ALA A 688 -23.22 13.30 -9.46
CA ALA A 688 -22.21 14.13 -8.81
C ALA A 688 -20.83 13.44 -8.74
N ARG A 689 -20.78 12.09 -8.71
CA ARG A 689 -19.52 11.33 -8.72
C ARG A 689 -18.65 11.59 -9.94
N ARG A 690 -19.20 12.12 -11.03
CA ARG A 690 -18.44 12.43 -12.26
C ARG A 690 -17.35 13.48 -12.02
N ASP A 691 -17.49 14.28 -10.97
CA ASP A 691 -16.50 15.29 -10.59
C ASP A 691 -15.60 14.82 -9.44
N LEU A 692 -15.81 13.60 -8.91
CA LEU A 692 -14.96 13.00 -7.88
C LEU A 692 -13.68 12.42 -8.54
N PRO A 693 -12.47 12.90 -8.18
CA PRO A 693 -11.22 12.47 -8.81
C PRO A 693 -11.00 10.95 -8.77
N ARG A 694 -11.30 10.32 -7.64
CA ARG A 694 -11.25 8.86 -7.49
C ARG A 694 -12.12 8.15 -8.52
N TYR A 695 -13.38 8.56 -8.67
CA TYR A 695 -14.29 7.96 -9.65
C TYR A 695 -13.77 8.11 -11.08
N GLN A 696 -13.26 9.29 -11.43
CA GLN A 696 -12.68 9.57 -12.74
C GLN A 696 -11.51 8.65 -13.06
N ARG A 697 -10.58 8.48 -12.10
CA ARG A 697 -9.43 7.57 -12.23
C ARG A 697 -9.88 6.12 -12.37
N GLU A 698 -10.71 5.62 -11.46
CA GLU A 698 -11.16 4.22 -11.50
C GLU A 698 -11.89 3.91 -12.80
N LEU A 699 -12.71 4.85 -13.30
CA LEU A 699 -13.40 4.70 -14.56
C LEU A 699 -12.43 4.65 -15.74
N PHE A 700 -11.43 5.53 -15.76
CA PHE A 700 -10.38 5.57 -16.78
C PHE A 700 -9.57 4.27 -16.76
N THR A 701 -9.00 3.89 -15.62
CA THR A 701 -8.20 2.66 -15.44
C THR A 701 -8.97 1.43 -15.91
N ARG A 702 -10.26 1.34 -15.56
CA ARG A 702 -11.10 0.23 -15.98
C ARG A 702 -11.42 0.24 -17.47
N ALA A 703 -11.57 1.41 -18.10
CA ALA A 703 -11.73 1.52 -19.54
C ALA A 703 -10.47 1.04 -20.28
N VAL A 704 -9.28 1.39 -19.78
CA VAL A 704 -7.99 0.88 -20.29
C VAL A 704 -7.91 -0.64 -20.15
N ALA A 705 -8.13 -1.16 -18.94
CA ALA A 705 -8.03 -2.60 -18.66
C ALA A 705 -9.00 -3.45 -19.48
N LYS A 706 -10.15 -2.89 -19.88
CA LYS A 706 -11.13 -3.56 -20.76
C LYS A 706 -10.86 -3.39 -22.25
N GLY A 707 -9.77 -2.74 -22.64
CA GLY A 707 -9.44 -2.48 -24.05
C GLY A 707 -10.34 -1.44 -24.72
N HIS A 708 -11.09 -0.64 -23.97
CA HIS A 708 -11.94 0.43 -24.50
C HIS A 708 -11.11 1.70 -24.80
N THR A 709 -10.06 1.56 -25.62
CA THR A 709 -9.02 2.58 -25.82
C THR A 709 -9.57 3.94 -26.24
N LYS A 710 -10.40 4.00 -27.30
CA LYS A 710 -11.04 5.25 -27.77
C LYS A 710 -11.89 5.95 -26.69
N LEU A 711 -12.56 5.17 -25.82
CA LEU A 711 -13.34 5.73 -24.71
C LEU A 711 -12.42 6.28 -23.64
N ALA A 712 -11.39 5.51 -23.26
CA ALA A 712 -10.37 5.92 -22.30
C ALA A 712 -9.67 7.20 -22.76
N GLU A 713 -9.35 7.33 -24.06
CA GLU A 713 -8.74 8.54 -24.62
C GLU A 713 -9.62 9.78 -24.45
N ARG A 714 -10.89 9.68 -24.87
CA ARG A 714 -11.86 10.79 -24.76
C ARG A 714 -12.15 11.14 -23.31
N LEU A 715 -12.28 10.14 -22.45
CA LEU A 715 -12.49 10.31 -21.01
C LEU A 715 -11.26 10.98 -20.39
N GLY A 716 -10.07 10.51 -20.72
CA GLY A 716 -8.82 11.06 -20.20
C GLY A 716 -8.62 12.51 -20.59
N ALA A 717 -8.80 12.84 -21.88
CA ALA A 717 -8.73 14.22 -22.35
C ALA A 717 -9.75 15.14 -21.64
N ARG A 718 -10.97 14.66 -21.41
CA ARG A 718 -12.00 15.42 -20.67
C ARG A 718 -11.62 15.63 -19.21
N ILE A 719 -11.16 14.58 -18.51
CA ILE A 719 -10.76 14.68 -17.11
C ILE A 719 -9.63 15.70 -16.96
N LEU A 720 -8.60 15.60 -17.80
CA LEU A 720 -7.43 16.50 -17.75
C LEU A 720 -7.76 17.95 -18.09
N ALA A 721 -8.83 18.19 -18.86
CA ALA A 721 -9.34 19.53 -19.10
C ALA A 721 -10.12 20.10 -17.90
N GLN A 722 -10.66 19.25 -17.02
CA GLN A 722 -11.42 19.65 -15.83
C GLN A 722 -10.54 19.80 -14.59
N ASN A 723 -9.62 18.86 -14.36
CA ASN A 723 -8.72 18.86 -13.21
C ASN A 723 -7.40 18.14 -13.53
N PRO A 724 -6.28 18.51 -12.88
CA PRO A 724 -5.03 17.79 -13.03
C PRO A 724 -5.17 16.39 -12.41
N ASN A 725 -5.28 15.36 -13.25
CA ASN A 725 -5.30 13.96 -12.83
C ASN A 725 -4.11 13.19 -13.41
N ARG A 726 -3.03 13.06 -12.63
CA ARG A 726 -1.76 12.48 -13.11
C ARG A 726 -1.90 11.04 -13.58
N ALA A 727 -2.63 10.20 -12.85
CA ALA A 727 -2.83 8.80 -13.21
C ALA A 727 -3.51 8.66 -14.58
N VAL A 728 -4.51 9.51 -14.83
CA VAL A 728 -5.18 9.60 -16.13
C VAL A 728 -4.25 10.14 -17.22
N ARG A 729 -3.41 11.15 -16.92
CA ARG A 729 -2.42 11.70 -17.87
C ARG A 729 -1.43 10.63 -18.33
N ILE A 730 -0.81 9.92 -17.39
CA ILE A 730 0.17 8.88 -17.69
C ILE A 730 -0.48 7.74 -18.46
N GLY A 731 -1.66 7.28 -18.03
CA GLY A 731 -2.37 6.23 -18.75
C GLY A 731 -2.78 6.66 -20.16
N LEU A 732 -3.12 7.94 -20.37
CA LEU A 732 -3.45 8.48 -21.68
C LEU A 732 -2.22 8.57 -22.60
N GLU A 733 -1.06 8.95 -22.05
CA GLU A 733 0.22 8.94 -22.76
C GLU A 733 0.59 7.50 -23.18
N ALA A 734 0.45 6.53 -22.27
CA ALA A 734 0.70 5.12 -22.55
C ALA A 734 -0.23 4.55 -23.64
N LEU A 735 -1.52 4.91 -23.63
CA LEU A 735 -2.47 4.52 -24.67
C LEU A 735 -2.13 5.04 -26.05
N LYS A 736 -1.51 6.23 -26.15
CA LYS A 736 -1.10 6.82 -27.43
C LYS A 736 0.22 6.25 -27.97
N ALA A 737 1.01 5.64 -27.09
CA ALA A 737 2.32 5.09 -27.42
C ALA A 737 2.29 3.63 -27.88
N GLY A 738 1.23 2.88 -27.53
CA GLY A 738 0.96 1.52 -28.01
C GLY A 738 -0.06 1.52 -29.14
#